data_AF-A0A171KPV4-F1
#
_entry.id   AF-A0A171KPV4-F1
#
_cell.length_a   1.000
_cell.length_b   1.000
_cell.length_c   1.000
_cell.angle_alpha   90.00
_cell.angle_beta   90.00
_cell.angle_gamma   90.00
#
_symmetry.space_group_name_H-M   'P 1'
#
loop_
_entity.id
_entity.type
_entity.pdbx_description
1 polymer ?
#
loop_
_entity_poly.entity_id
_entity_poly.type
_entity_poly.pdbx_seq_one_letter_code
_entity_poly.pdbx_strand_id
1 'polypeptide(L)'
;MADRLSAWGERAADLPLWNSRPVRYAIVALSVFLFYLVITVPLSLGQQAFFAVASITLSLLLRRVPGRIALFAMIMLSIAASLRYMYWRLTSTLGFEHILDIIFGFTLLIAELYALVTLLLGYFQSAWPLHRKPVPLPDDVSQWPTVDIFIPTYNEPLAIVRQTVFNAMALDWPRDKIKIYVLDDGRREEFREFCAEAGVTHVTRNNNFHAKAGNINAALEHTTGDYIAIFDCDHIPTRSFLQITMGWFLKDPKLSMIQTPHVFYSPDPFERNLQTFRVTPNEGELFYGLLQDGNDLWNATFFCGSCAVIKRAPLLEVGGIAVETVTEDAHTALKMQRLGYNTAYLGIPQAAGLATESLSGHIGQRIRWARGMAQIFRMDCPLLGKGLKLAQRLCYTNAALHFFYGLPRLIFLTAPLAYLLFGIHVFNASALMITAYAVPHILLATVTNSQVQGKFRHSFWNEVYESVLAWYILRPVLVAFFIDPKLGKFNVTAKGGVIDKAYFDWTMAKPYLVLLALNLLGVGFGVYHLVTGASFAEHGVTATLTINLFWIVYNTLLLAACVAAASETRQVRESHRVSMRIKSMLKLASGGTIACETVDFSQGGLGIRLPDDVDVSLHERLMVSIYRNDEEATLPAKVVFSRGRNIGLQFVDLTPQQEVEFARMTFARADIWTTFWGKLKRDKPLSSLASLLRVSMRGIVLLFIHSKNMLVDLVKGNRVETKRTKLETGD
;
A
#
# COMPACT_ATOMS: atom_id res chain seq x y z
N MET A 1 -1.27 37.40 -1.79
CA MET A 1 -1.66 37.17 -0.36
C MET A 1 -1.01 35.92 0.20
N ALA A 2 -1.05 34.78 -0.51
CA ALA A 2 -0.36 33.54 -0.13
C ALA A 2 1.15 33.70 0.10
N ASP A 3 1.87 34.33 -0.84
CA ASP A 3 3.33 34.53 -0.70
C ASP A 3 3.69 35.43 0.49
N ARG A 4 2.84 36.42 0.80
CA ARG A 4 3.00 37.29 1.97
C ARG A 4 2.78 36.54 3.29
N LEU A 5 1.82 35.62 3.34
CA LEU A 5 1.58 34.75 4.51
C LEU A 5 2.73 33.77 4.74
N SER A 6 3.27 33.18 3.67
CA SER A 6 4.45 32.31 3.75
C SER A 6 5.67 33.08 4.26
N ALA A 7 5.96 34.25 3.66
CA ALA A 7 7.09 35.09 4.06
C ALA A 7 6.95 35.69 5.46
N TRP A 8 5.72 35.89 5.96
CA TRP A 8 5.49 36.29 7.35
C TRP A 8 5.79 35.15 8.31
N GLY A 9 5.37 33.93 7.97
CA GLY A 9 5.64 32.75 8.78
C GLY A 9 7.11 32.39 8.89
N GLU A 10 7.87 32.52 7.80
CA GLU A 10 9.34 32.37 7.81
C GLU A 10 10.00 33.41 8.71
N ARG A 11 9.63 34.69 8.55
CA ARG A 11 10.10 35.78 9.43
C ARG A 11 9.74 35.54 10.89
N ALA A 12 8.55 35.00 11.16
CA ALA A 12 8.11 34.67 12.50
C ALA A 12 8.95 33.54 13.09
N ALA A 13 9.30 32.51 12.32
CA ALA A 13 10.14 31.40 12.77
C ALA A 13 11.59 31.83 13.09
N ASP A 14 12.10 32.85 12.41
CA ASP A 14 13.45 33.40 12.62
C ASP A 14 13.54 34.41 13.77
N LEU A 15 12.43 34.68 14.48
CA LEU A 15 12.45 35.64 15.58
C LEU A 15 13.40 35.17 16.71
N PRO A 16 14.25 36.05 17.25
CA PRO A 16 15.23 35.70 18.27
C PRO A 16 14.60 35.21 19.58
N LEU A 17 13.30 35.48 19.80
CA LEU A 17 12.52 35.00 20.94
C LEU A 17 12.49 33.46 21.04
N TRP A 18 12.58 32.74 19.91
CA TRP A 18 12.59 31.27 19.89
C TRP A 18 13.88 30.67 20.45
N ASN A 19 14.96 31.45 20.58
CA ASN A 19 16.20 30.99 21.18
C ASN A 19 16.03 30.78 22.70
N SER A 20 15.15 31.56 23.35
CA SER A 20 14.88 31.45 24.78
C SER A 20 14.02 30.22 25.10
N ARG A 21 14.59 29.27 25.87
CA ARG A 21 13.87 28.10 26.39
C ARG A 21 12.62 28.47 27.23
N PRO A 22 12.67 29.40 28.21
CA PRO A 22 11.49 29.73 29.01
C PRO A 22 10.38 30.37 28.16
N VAL A 23 10.72 31.22 27.19
CA VAL A 23 9.72 31.80 26.26
C VAL A 23 9.03 30.71 25.45
N ARG A 24 9.80 29.74 24.91
CA ARG A 24 9.23 28.60 24.20
C ARG A 24 8.27 27.78 25.08
N TYR A 25 8.67 27.46 26.30
CA TYR A 25 7.80 26.72 27.22
C TYR A 25 6.54 27.50 27.58
N ALA A 26 6.63 28.80 27.81
CA ALA A 26 5.48 29.66 28.09
C ALA A 26 4.51 29.72 26.90
N ILE A 27 5.01 29.90 25.67
CA ILE A 27 4.18 29.91 24.46
C ILE A 27 3.51 28.55 24.23
N VAL A 28 4.24 27.44 24.42
CA VAL A 28 3.67 26.09 24.31
C VAL A 28 2.59 25.87 25.36
N ALA A 29 2.85 26.23 26.63
CA ALA A 29 1.87 26.09 27.70
C ALA A 29 0.60 26.92 27.43
N LEU A 30 0.74 28.18 27.01
CA LEU A 30 -0.38 29.02 26.64
C LEU A 30 -1.15 28.44 25.44
N SER A 31 -0.44 27.95 24.42
CA SER A 31 -1.07 27.35 23.24
C SER A 31 -1.85 26.08 23.61
N VAL A 32 -1.29 25.22 24.46
CA VAL A 32 -1.97 24.02 24.99
C VAL A 32 -3.21 24.42 25.79
N PHE A 33 -3.12 25.45 26.63
CA PHE A 33 -4.26 25.96 27.39
C PHE A 33 -5.37 26.50 26.48
N LEU A 34 -5.04 27.35 25.51
CA LEU A 34 -6.02 27.87 24.55
C LEU A 34 -6.64 26.74 23.72
N PHE A 35 -5.84 25.76 23.30
CA PHE A 35 -6.30 24.61 22.57
C PHE A 35 -7.26 23.74 23.40
N TYR A 36 -6.95 23.54 24.68
CA TYR A 36 -7.84 22.89 25.64
C TYR A 36 -9.19 23.62 25.73
N LEU A 37 -9.20 24.95 25.83
CA LEU A 37 -10.44 25.74 25.84
C LEU A 37 -11.27 25.55 24.56
N VAL A 38 -10.64 25.55 23.38
CA VAL A 38 -11.33 25.31 22.10
C VAL A 38 -12.03 23.94 22.08
N ILE A 39 -11.44 22.94 22.74
CA ILE A 39 -11.98 21.59 22.81
C ILE A 39 -13.12 21.48 23.83
N THR A 40 -12.95 22.04 25.03
CA THR A 40 -13.81 21.72 26.17
C THR A 40 -14.97 22.69 26.39
N VAL A 41 -14.91 23.91 25.86
CA VAL A 41 -15.98 24.89 26.05
C VAL A 41 -17.29 24.39 25.45
N PRO A 42 -18.36 24.22 26.24
CA PRO A 42 -19.66 23.80 25.72
C PRO A 42 -20.25 24.94 24.88
N LEU A 43 -20.75 24.59 23.69
CA LEU A 43 -21.40 25.53 22.78
C LEU A 43 -22.85 25.12 22.57
N SER A 44 -23.75 26.10 22.47
CA SER A 44 -25.10 25.85 22.00
C SER A 44 -25.08 25.32 20.56
N LEU A 45 -26.17 24.67 20.12
CA LEU A 45 -26.26 24.12 18.75
C LEU A 45 -25.92 25.16 17.68
N GLY A 46 -26.44 26.39 17.80
CA GLY A 46 -26.16 27.47 16.85
C GLY A 46 -24.70 27.91 16.86
N GLN A 47 -24.08 28.03 18.04
CA GLN A 47 -22.67 28.38 18.17
C GLN A 47 -21.75 27.28 17.63
N GLN A 48 -22.07 26.02 17.90
CA GLN A 48 -21.33 24.88 17.35
C GLN A 48 -21.46 24.82 15.82
N ALA A 49 -22.66 25.04 15.28
CA ALA A 49 -22.89 25.10 13.84
C ALA A 49 -22.10 26.25 13.18
N PHE A 50 -22.01 27.40 13.84
CA PHE A 50 -21.15 28.49 13.38
C PHE A 50 -19.67 28.10 13.40
N PHE A 51 -19.18 27.53 14.51
CA PHE A 51 -17.80 27.05 14.63
C PHE A 51 -17.46 26.02 13.53
N ALA A 52 -18.37 25.10 13.28
CA ALA A 52 -18.31 24.09 12.22
C ALA A 52 -18.12 24.73 10.84
N VAL A 53 -19.04 25.61 10.44
CA VAL A 53 -19.01 26.27 9.13
C VAL A 53 -17.79 27.17 8.97
N ALA A 54 -17.42 27.93 10.01
CA ALA A 54 -16.25 28.79 10.01
C ALA A 54 -14.96 27.96 9.83
N SER A 55 -14.80 26.86 10.57
CA SER A 55 -13.63 25.99 10.49
C SER A 55 -13.51 25.30 9.13
N ILE A 56 -14.62 24.81 8.57
CA ILE A 56 -14.66 24.21 7.23
C ILE A 56 -14.29 25.25 6.18
N THR A 57 -14.92 26.43 6.21
CA THR A 57 -14.63 27.53 5.29
C THR A 57 -13.15 27.92 5.35
N LEU A 58 -12.61 28.09 6.55
CA LEU A 58 -11.20 28.42 6.75
C LEU A 58 -10.28 27.33 6.18
N SER A 59 -10.56 26.06 6.43
CA SER A 59 -9.79 24.94 5.88
C SER A 59 -9.83 24.91 4.34
N LEU A 60 -10.99 25.18 3.73
CA LEU A 60 -11.13 25.27 2.27
C LEU A 60 -10.39 26.47 1.66
N LEU A 61 -10.27 27.59 2.39
CA LEU A 61 -9.46 28.74 2.00
C LEU A 61 -7.96 28.42 2.13
N LEU A 62 -7.54 27.84 3.26
CA LEU A 62 -6.15 27.43 3.52
C LEU A 62 -5.68 26.39 2.49
N ARG A 63 -6.56 25.49 2.06
CA ARG A 63 -6.29 24.51 1.00
C ARG A 63 -5.77 25.13 -0.30
N ARG A 64 -6.13 26.39 -0.59
CA ARG A 64 -5.68 27.10 -1.80
C ARG A 64 -4.32 27.78 -1.62
N VAL A 65 -3.83 27.89 -0.38
CA VAL A 65 -2.56 28.53 -0.05
C VAL A 65 -1.45 27.48 -0.13
N PRO A 66 -0.45 27.65 -1.01
CA PRO A 66 0.71 26.78 -1.02
C PRO A 66 1.55 26.98 0.24
N GLY A 67 2.31 25.96 0.62
CA GLY A 67 3.26 26.01 1.73
C GLY A 67 2.83 25.20 2.95
N ARG A 68 3.79 24.98 3.85
CA ARG A 68 3.65 24.05 4.98
C ARG A 68 2.84 24.63 6.13
N ILE A 69 2.85 25.95 6.30
CA ILE A 69 2.09 26.63 7.37
C ILE A 69 0.58 26.44 7.15
N ALA A 70 0.11 26.60 5.92
CA ALA A 70 -1.28 26.35 5.57
C ALA A 70 -1.67 24.89 5.85
N LEU A 71 -0.79 23.94 5.50
CA LEU A 71 -0.98 22.52 5.80
C LEU A 71 -1.09 22.25 7.30
N PHE A 72 -0.17 22.80 8.10
CA PHE A 72 -0.22 22.67 9.56
C PHE A 72 -1.45 23.30 10.18
N ALA A 73 -1.88 24.47 9.70
CA ALA A 73 -3.11 25.09 10.14
C ALA A 73 -4.33 24.20 9.83
N MET A 74 -4.39 23.58 8.65
CA MET A 74 -5.44 22.61 8.31
C MET A 74 -5.41 21.37 9.23
N ILE A 75 -4.21 20.82 9.49
CA ILE A 75 -4.02 19.71 10.44
C ILE A 75 -4.52 20.10 11.82
N MET A 76 -4.13 21.27 12.34
CA MET A 76 -4.56 21.75 13.65
C MET A 76 -6.07 21.99 13.74
N LEU A 77 -6.70 22.52 12.68
CA LEU A 77 -8.16 22.66 12.60
C LEU A 77 -8.86 21.29 12.62
N SER A 78 -8.31 20.32 11.87
CA SER A 78 -8.83 18.95 11.88
C SER A 78 -8.69 18.32 13.27
N ILE A 79 -7.52 18.41 13.91
CA ILE A 79 -7.30 17.88 15.26
C ILE A 79 -8.24 18.57 16.27
N ALA A 80 -8.39 19.90 16.21
CA ALA A 80 -9.29 20.64 17.09
C ALA A 80 -10.74 20.15 16.97
N ALA A 81 -11.26 20.04 15.74
CA ALA A 81 -12.62 19.55 15.50
C ALA A 81 -12.79 18.08 15.93
N SER A 82 -11.78 17.25 15.72
CA SER A 82 -11.79 15.82 16.09
C SER A 82 -11.77 15.62 17.60
N LEU A 83 -10.92 16.35 18.32
CA LEU A 83 -10.86 16.29 19.78
C LEU A 83 -12.10 16.91 20.42
N ARG A 84 -12.64 17.99 19.84
CA ARG A 84 -13.91 18.58 20.28
C ARG A 84 -15.08 17.62 20.09
N TYR A 85 -15.14 16.93 18.94
CA TYR A 85 -16.10 15.84 18.70
C TYR A 85 -15.96 14.74 19.75
N MET A 86 -14.74 14.26 19.99
CA MET A 86 -14.48 13.18 20.95
C MET A 86 -14.79 13.59 22.39
N TYR A 87 -14.45 14.81 22.78
CA TYR A 87 -14.78 15.35 24.09
C TYR A 87 -16.30 15.36 24.29
N TRP A 88 -17.05 15.92 23.32
CA TRP A 88 -18.51 15.90 23.33
C TRP A 88 -19.09 14.47 23.36
N ARG A 89 -18.52 13.55 22.56
CA ARG A 89 -18.90 12.14 22.54
C ARG A 89 -18.78 11.51 23.93
N LEU A 90 -17.66 11.72 24.60
CA LEU A 90 -17.37 11.18 25.93
C LEU A 90 -18.23 11.80 27.04
N THR A 91 -18.51 13.11 26.98
CA THR A 91 -19.17 13.83 28.08
C THR A 91 -20.68 13.90 27.98
N SER A 92 -21.24 13.81 26.77
CA SER A 92 -22.62 14.28 26.52
C SER A 92 -23.48 13.36 25.66
N THR A 93 -22.97 12.23 25.19
CA THR A 93 -23.71 11.37 24.23
C THR A 93 -23.88 9.91 24.65
N LEU A 94 -23.28 9.51 25.78
CA LEU A 94 -23.43 8.16 26.33
C LEU A 94 -24.70 8.12 27.19
N GLY A 95 -25.63 7.24 26.83
CA GLY A 95 -26.82 6.94 27.64
C GLY A 95 -26.56 5.77 28.57
N PHE A 96 -27.15 5.80 29.76
CA PHE A 96 -27.04 4.74 30.78
C PHE A 96 -28.38 4.11 31.14
N GLU A 97 -29.42 4.35 30.33
CA GLU A 97 -30.79 3.93 30.63
C GLU A 97 -31.03 2.45 30.33
N HIS A 98 -30.51 1.95 29.20
CA HIS A 98 -30.62 0.54 28.81
C HIS A 98 -29.25 -0.11 28.62
N ILE A 99 -29.13 -1.38 29.04
CA ILE A 99 -27.86 -2.12 28.97
C ILE A 99 -27.37 -2.29 27.52
N LEU A 100 -28.30 -2.44 26.57
CA LEU A 100 -27.97 -2.56 25.16
C LEU A 100 -27.44 -1.23 24.61
N ASP A 101 -28.04 -0.09 24.98
CA ASP A 101 -27.55 1.24 24.58
C ASP A 101 -26.13 1.48 25.12
N ILE A 102 -25.86 1.05 26.36
CA ILE A 102 -24.52 1.09 26.96
C ILE A 102 -23.55 0.25 26.12
N ILE A 103 -23.86 -1.04 25.88
CA ILE A 103 -22.96 -1.95 25.17
C ILE A 103 -22.66 -1.44 23.75
N PHE A 104 -23.69 -1.10 22.97
CA PHE A 104 -23.51 -0.62 21.60
C PHE A 104 -22.88 0.77 21.56
N GLY A 105 -23.24 1.65 22.50
CA GLY A 105 -22.66 2.99 22.66
C GLY A 105 -21.16 2.95 22.94
N PHE A 106 -20.71 2.15 23.92
CA PHE A 106 -19.30 1.95 24.21
C PHE A 106 -18.56 1.22 23.09
N THR A 107 -19.20 0.25 22.43
CA THR A 107 -18.61 -0.45 21.28
C THR A 107 -18.30 0.52 20.15
N LEU A 108 -19.24 1.41 19.80
CA LEU A 108 -19.00 2.44 18.80
C LEU A 108 -17.93 3.45 19.27
N LEU A 109 -17.98 3.88 20.53
CA LEU A 109 -17.00 4.81 21.10
C LEU A 109 -15.56 4.26 21.01
N ILE A 110 -15.34 2.97 21.29
CA ILE A 110 -14.02 2.34 21.18
C ILE A 110 -13.54 2.37 19.72
N ALA A 111 -14.42 2.11 18.76
CA ALA A 111 -14.09 2.18 17.34
C ALA A 111 -13.73 3.62 16.91
N GLU A 112 -14.46 4.61 17.40
CA GLU A 112 -14.19 6.03 17.15
C GLU A 112 -12.89 6.51 17.81
N LEU A 113 -12.59 6.05 19.02
CA LEU A 113 -11.35 6.36 19.72
C LEU A 113 -10.14 5.79 18.97
N TYR A 114 -10.25 4.56 18.48
CA TYR A 114 -9.24 3.98 17.59
C TYR A 114 -9.03 4.83 16.32
N ALA A 115 -10.13 5.26 15.67
CA ALA A 115 -10.05 6.10 14.48
C ALA A 115 -9.39 7.46 14.77
N LEU A 116 -9.68 8.05 15.94
CA LEU A 116 -9.01 9.27 16.39
C LEU A 116 -7.51 9.05 16.62
N VAL A 117 -7.11 7.99 17.33
CA VAL A 117 -5.69 7.71 17.61
C VAL A 117 -4.92 7.50 16.31
N THR A 118 -5.46 6.71 15.38
CA THR A 118 -4.84 6.48 14.06
C THR A 118 -4.78 7.75 13.21
N LEU A 119 -5.78 8.63 13.29
CA LEU A 119 -5.74 9.95 12.65
C LEU A 119 -4.59 10.82 13.20
N LEU A 120 -4.45 10.91 14.52
CA LEU A 120 -3.41 11.71 15.16
C LEU A 120 -2.01 11.19 14.82
N LEU A 121 -1.80 9.87 14.89
CA LEU A 121 -0.54 9.24 14.54
C LEU A 121 -0.24 9.36 13.04
N GLY A 122 -1.26 9.25 12.19
CA GLY A 122 -1.16 9.50 10.75
C GLY A 122 -0.70 10.93 10.43
N TYR A 123 -1.25 11.94 11.11
CA TYR A 123 -0.78 13.32 11.00
C TYR A 123 0.65 13.50 11.50
N PHE A 124 1.02 12.87 12.61
CA PHE A 124 2.39 12.93 13.13
C PHE A 124 3.43 12.43 12.11
N GLN A 125 3.14 11.33 11.40
CA GLN A 125 4.03 10.79 10.37
C GLN A 125 4.03 11.62 9.08
N SER A 126 2.85 12.03 8.62
CA SER A 126 2.68 12.65 7.29
C SER A 126 2.86 14.17 7.27
N ALA A 127 2.98 14.79 8.45
CA ALA A 127 3.15 16.23 8.63
C ALA A 127 4.35 16.80 7.87
N TRP A 128 5.48 16.08 7.85
CA TRP A 128 6.73 16.61 7.31
C TRP A 128 7.66 15.51 6.76
N PRO A 129 7.36 14.97 5.57
CA PRO A 129 8.24 14.00 4.92
C PRO A 129 9.64 14.59 4.68
N LEU A 130 10.69 13.79 4.88
CA LEU A 130 12.08 14.27 4.84
C LEU A 130 12.55 14.57 3.41
N HIS A 131 12.02 13.87 2.41
CA HIS A 131 12.39 13.98 0.99
C HIS A 131 13.90 13.84 0.77
N ARG A 132 14.48 12.77 1.32
CA ARG A 132 15.90 12.47 1.22
C ARG A 132 16.35 12.44 -0.25
N LYS A 133 17.49 13.08 -0.54
CA LYS A 133 18.13 13.06 -1.86
C LYS A 133 19.30 12.06 -1.87
N PRO A 134 19.66 11.46 -3.02
CA PRO A 134 20.86 10.65 -3.14
C PRO A 134 22.11 11.44 -2.75
N VAL A 135 23.08 10.76 -2.16
CA VAL A 135 24.40 11.32 -1.86
C VAL A 135 25.36 10.77 -2.92
N PRO A 136 26.17 11.62 -3.58
CA PRO A 136 27.13 11.14 -4.57
C PRO A 136 28.16 10.21 -3.93
N LEU A 137 28.54 9.17 -4.67
CA LEU A 137 29.68 8.32 -4.31
C LEU A 137 31.00 9.03 -4.64
N PRO A 138 32.12 8.61 -4.02
CA PRO A 138 33.45 9.05 -4.44
C PRO A 138 33.69 8.73 -5.92
N ASP A 139 34.36 9.65 -6.62
CA ASP A 139 34.74 9.45 -8.03
C ASP A 139 35.68 8.25 -8.20
N ASP A 140 36.50 7.98 -7.17
CA ASP A 140 37.37 6.82 -7.11
C ASP A 140 36.58 5.54 -6.78
N VAL A 141 36.30 4.77 -7.83
CA VAL A 141 35.58 3.50 -7.79
C VAL A 141 36.29 2.43 -6.93
N SER A 142 37.59 2.57 -6.70
CA SER A 142 38.34 1.66 -5.82
C SER A 142 37.92 1.79 -4.35
N GLN A 143 37.29 2.90 -3.96
CA GLN A 143 36.77 3.11 -2.60
C GLN A 143 35.34 2.58 -2.40
N TRP A 144 34.68 2.14 -3.47
CA TRP A 144 33.32 1.61 -3.36
C TRP A 144 33.32 0.30 -2.57
N PRO A 145 32.34 0.05 -1.69
CA PRO A 145 32.33 -1.13 -0.85
C PRO A 145 31.92 -2.40 -1.59
N THR A 146 32.13 -3.55 -0.95
CA THR A 146 31.65 -4.85 -1.46
C THR A 146 30.17 -5.06 -1.14
N VAL A 147 29.43 -5.65 -2.07
CA VAL A 147 27.98 -5.86 -1.95
C VAL A 147 27.60 -7.29 -2.38
N ASP A 148 26.90 -8.00 -1.50
CA ASP A 148 26.23 -9.26 -1.82
C ASP A 148 24.76 -8.99 -2.18
N ILE A 149 24.31 -9.50 -3.33
CA ILE A 149 22.92 -9.42 -3.77
C ILE A 149 22.22 -10.74 -3.46
N PHE A 150 21.20 -10.71 -2.61
CA PHE A 150 20.42 -11.89 -2.22
C PHE A 150 19.06 -11.88 -2.91
N ILE A 151 18.79 -12.96 -3.65
CA ILE A 151 17.53 -13.21 -4.33
C ILE A 151 16.93 -14.52 -3.78
N PRO A 152 16.15 -14.47 -2.68
CA PRO A 152 15.52 -15.65 -2.11
C PRO A 152 14.32 -16.10 -2.94
N THR A 153 14.17 -17.41 -3.09
CA THR A 153 13.07 -18.07 -3.80
C THR A 153 12.69 -19.38 -3.12
N TYR A 154 11.44 -19.80 -3.29
CA TYR A 154 10.90 -21.05 -2.75
C TYR A 154 10.16 -21.87 -3.81
N ASN A 155 9.07 -21.32 -4.37
CA ASN A 155 8.20 -22.00 -5.33
C ASN A 155 7.96 -21.19 -6.61
N GLU A 156 8.61 -20.05 -6.77
CA GLU A 156 8.43 -19.18 -7.92
C GLU A 156 9.07 -19.77 -9.17
N PRO A 157 8.43 -19.69 -10.34
CA PRO A 157 8.95 -20.27 -11.57
C PRO A 157 10.28 -19.63 -11.97
N LEU A 158 11.17 -20.44 -12.55
CA LEU A 158 12.48 -20.00 -13.00
C LEU A 158 12.41 -18.77 -13.91
N ALA A 159 11.38 -18.66 -14.76
CA ALA A 159 11.19 -17.50 -15.64
C ALA A 159 11.14 -16.17 -14.87
N ILE A 160 10.48 -16.12 -13.71
CA ILE A 160 10.40 -14.90 -12.89
C ILE A 160 11.77 -14.60 -12.26
N VAL A 161 12.41 -15.62 -11.66
CA VAL A 161 13.68 -15.44 -10.95
C VAL A 161 14.82 -15.09 -11.91
N ARG A 162 14.84 -15.72 -13.10
CA ARG A 162 15.79 -15.47 -14.19
C ARG A 162 15.83 -13.99 -14.56
N GLN A 163 14.67 -13.36 -14.69
CA GLN A 163 14.60 -11.92 -14.98
C GLN A 163 15.26 -11.09 -13.88
N THR A 164 14.97 -11.37 -12.62
CA THR A 164 15.56 -10.64 -11.47
C THR A 164 17.07 -10.80 -11.41
N VAL A 165 17.58 -12.01 -11.67
CA VAL A 165 19.03 -12.28 -11.75
C VAL A 165 19.68 -11.45 -12.86
N PHE A 166 19.11 -11.41 -14.06
CA PHE A 166 19.69 -10.60 -15.15
C PHE A 166 19.63 -9.10 -14.91
N ASN A 167 18.59 -8.60 -14.23
CA ASN A 167 18.54 -7.21 -13.82
C ASN A 167 19.59 -6.89 -12.73
N ALA A 168 19.84 -7.82 -11.80
CA ALA A 168 20.92 -7.69 -10.83
C ALA A 168 22.30 -7.72 -11.50
N MET A 169 22.49 -8.54 -12.55
CA MET A 169 23.71 -8.55 -13.37
C MET A 169 23.90 -7.25 -14.16
N ALA A 170 22.83 -6.50 -14.43
CA ALA A 170 22.88 -5.20 -15.11
C ALA A 170 23.17 -4.01 -14.18
N LEU A 171 23.42 -4.23 -12.88
CA LEU A 171 23.79 -3.18 -11.93
C LEU A 171 25.12 -2.50 -12.30
N ASP A 172 25.14 -1.17 -12.18
CA ASP A 172 26.33 -0.34 -12.44
C ASP A 172 27.27 -0.33 -11.23
N TRP A 173 27.93 -1.48 -11.00
CA TRP A 173 28.88 -1.71 -9.92
C TRP A 173 30.11 -2.49 -10.39
N PRO A 174 31.30 -2.30 -9.79
CA PRO A 174 32.49 -3.08 -10.12
C PRO A 174 32.26 -4.58 -9.95
N ARG A 175 32.64 -5.35 -10.96
CA ARG A 175 32.37 -6.81 -11.03
C ARG A 175 33.08 -7.60 -9.94
N ASP A 176 34.24 -7.13 -9.50
CA ASP A 176 35.03 -7.69 -8.39
C ASP A 176 34.42 -7.38 -7.01
N LYS A 177 33.48 -6.43 -6.92
CA LYS A 177 32.87 -5.97 -5.68
C LYS A 177 31.38 -6.31 -5.54
N ILE A 178 30.81 -7.02 -6.51
CA ILE A 178 29.42 -7.48 -6.47
C ILE A 178 29.37 -8.98 -6.63
N LYS A 179 28.63 -9.66 -5.75
CA LYS A 179 28.35 -11.10 -5.87
C LYS A 179 26.85 -11.33 -5.79
N ILE A 180 26.32 -12.13 -6.70
CA ILE A 180 24.88 -12.42 -6.78
C ILE A 180 24.64 -13.84 -6.29
N TYR A 181 23.70 -13.97 -5.36
CA TYR A 181 23.32 -15.22 -4.72
C TYR A 181 21.83 -15.47 -4.91
N VAL A 182 21.50 -16.61 -5.52
CA VAL A 182 20.13 -17.14 -5.59
C VAL A 182 19.94 -18.11 -4.44
N LEU A 183 19.09 -17.73 -3.48
CA LEU A 183 18.87 -18.49 -2.25
C LEU A 183 17.63 -19.36 -2.42
N ASP A 184 17.79 -20.63 -2.76
CA ASP A 184 16.71 -21.53 -3.17
C ASP A 184 16.31 -22.53 -2.08
N ASP A 185 15.23 -22.22 -1.35
CA ASP A 185 14.63 -23.14 -0.37
C ASP A 185 13.82 -24.27 -1.02
N GLY A 186 13.61 -24.21 -2.35
CA GLY A 186 12.96 -25.24 -3.15
C GLY A 186 13.89 -26.40 -3.52
N ARG A 187 15.22 -26.21 -3.44
CA ARG A 187 16.26 -27.20 -3.84
C ARG A 187 16.02 -27.73 -5.26
N ARG A 188 15.80 -26.83 -6.21
CA ARG A 188 15.42 -27.14 -7.58
C ARG A 188 16.63 -27.25 -8.48
N GLU A 189 16.73 -28.35 -9.21
CA GLU A 189 17.87 -28.64 -10.09
C GLU A 189 18.00 -27.62 -11.23
N GLU A 190 16.88 -27.22 -11.84
CA GLU A 190 16.84 -26.20 -12.90
C GLU A 190 17.45 -24.86 -12.46
N PHE A 191 17.37 -24.52 -11.17
CA PHE A 191 17.98 -23.30 -10.63
C PHE A 191 19.50 -23.44 -10.50
N ARG A 192 19.99 -24.63 -10.15
CA ARG A 192 21.43 -24.91 -10.07
C ARG A 192 22.07 -24.80 -11.44
N GLU A 193 21.46 -25.42 -12.45
CA GLU A 193 21.90 -25.35 -13.85
C GLU A 193 21.90 -23.91 -14.36
N PHE A 194 20.79 -23.19 -14.17
CA PHE A 194 20.70 -21.78 -14.56
C PHE A 194 21.75 -20.89 -13.88
N CYS A 195 21.97 -21.06 -12.57
CA CYS A 195 22.96 -20.26 -11.85
C CYS A 195 24.38 -20.53 -12.35
N ALA A 196 24.71 -21.79 -12.66
CA ALA A 196 25.98 -22.16 -13.26
C ALA A 196 26.17 -21.54 -14.65
N GLU A 197 25.12 -21.56 -15.50
CA GLU A 197 25.13 -20.92 -16.81
C GLU A 197 25.28 -19.39 -16.73
N ALA A 198 24.56 -18.75 -15.81
CA ALA A 198 24.58 -17.30 -15.62
C ALA A 198 25.83 -16.79 -14.87
N GLY A 199 26.64 -17.68 -14.29
CA GLY A 199 27.82 -17.32 -13.49
C GLY A 199 27.47 -16.67 -12.14
N VAL A 200 26.35 -17.06 -11.53
CA VAL A 200 25.91 -16.60 -10.20
C VAL A 200 25.93 -17.75 -9.19
N THR A 201 25.94 -17.43 -7.90
CA THR A 201 26.05 -18.46 -6.86
C THR A 201 24.68 -18.99 -6.46
N HIS A 202 24.48 -20.30 -6.59
CA HIS A 202 23.30 -20.99 -6.05
C HIS A 202 23.57 -21.41 -4.60
N VAL A 203 22.68 -21.03 -3.69
CA VAL A 203 22.77 -21.39 -2.27
C VAL A 203 21.50 -22.12 -1.88
N THR A 204 21.67 -23.26 -1.21
CA THR A 204 20.56 -24.05 -0.66
C THR A 204 20.90 -24.43 0.78
N ARG A 205 19.90 -24.94 1.50
CA ARG A 205 20.06 -25.45 2.86
C ARG A 205 19.26 -26.73 3.08
N ASN A 206 19.68 -27.50 4.09
CA ASN A 206 19.14 -28.83 4.39
C ASN A 206 17.78 -28.82 5.11
N ASN A 207 17.28 -27.65 5.53
CA ASN A 207 16.00 -27.50 6.23
C ASN A 207 15.26 -26.26 5.73
N ASN A 208 13.96 -26.14 6.01
CA ASN A 208 13.14 -24.98 5.65
C ASN A 208 12.70 -24.18 6.89
N PHE A 209 13.49 -24.19 7.97
CA PHE A 209 13.12 -23.50 9.21
C PHE A 209 13.13 -21.98 9.02
N HIS A 210 12.17 -21.28 9.62
CA HIS A 210 12.06 -19.81 9.57
C HIS A 210 11.94 -19.21 8.15
N ALA A 211 11.51 -20.00 7.15
CA ALA A 211 11.22 -19.54 5.79
C ALA A 211 12.31 -18.61 5.22
N LYS A 212 11.92 -17.47 4.64
CA LYS A 212 12.83 -16.49 4.02
C LYS A 212 13.90 -15.96 4.99
N ALA A 213 13.55 -15.68 6.24
CA ALA A 213 14.51 -15.23 7.25
C ALA A 213 15.64 -16.24 7.46
N GLY A 214 15.25 -17.51 7.64
CA GLY A 214 16.22 -18.60 7.80
C GLY A 214 17.06 -18.85 6.54
N ASN A 215 16.47 -18.67 5.35
CA ASN A 215 17.18 -18.80 4.08
C ASN A 215 18.27 -17.73 3.94
N ILE A 216 17.94 -16.46 4.24
CA ILE A 216 18.91 -15.36 4.24
C ILE A 216 19.98 -15.59 5.31
N ASN A 217 19.60 -16.01 6.53
CA ASN A 217 20.57 -16.24 7.60
C ASN A 217 21.56 -17.36 7.27
N ALA A 218 21.10 -18.45 6.65
CA ALA A 218 22.00 -19.52 6.17
C ALA A 218 23.00 -18.99 5.12
N ALA A 219 22.57 -18.08 4.25
CA ALA A 219 23.47 -17.45 3.29
C ALA A 219 24.47 -16.49 3.97
N LEU A 220 24.09 -15.80 5.05
CA LEU A 220 24.98 -14.90 5.78
C LEU A 220 26.22 -15.61 6.31
N GLU A 221 26.12 -16.89 6.66
CA GLU A 221 27.23 -17.71 7.18
C GLU A 221 28.30 -18.02 6.11
N HIS A 222 27.95 -17.93 4.82
CA HIS A 222 28.81 -18.34 3.71
C HIS A 222 29.18 -17.20 2.76
N THR A 223 28.91 -15.95 3.17
CA THR A 223 29.07 -14.75 2.34
C THR A 223 29.83 -13.66 3.08
N THR A 224 30.50 -12.76 2.36
CA THR A 224 31.54 -11.89 2.95
C THR A 224 31.39 -10.41 2.61
N GLY A 225 30.44 -10.01 1.77
CA GLY A 225 30.27 -8.62 1.37
C GLY A 225 29.88 -7.70 2.52
N ASP A 226 30.43 -6.50 2.58
CA ASP A 226 30.20 -5.53 3.67
C ASP A 226 28.73 -5.09 3.76
N TYR A 227 28.04 -5.11 2.62
CA TYR A 227 26.64 -4.76 2.47
C TYR A 227 25.87 -5.87 1.77
N ILE A 228 24.58 -5.98 2.09
CA ILE A 228 23.67 -6.96 1.54
C ILE A 228 22.50 -6.22 0.91
N ALA A 229 22.29 -6.38 -0.39
CA ALA A 229 21.07 -5.94 -1.06
C ALA A 229 20.10 -7.12 -1.18
N ILE A 230 18.85 -6.93 -0.74
CA ILE A 230 17.85 -8.00 -0.77
C ILE A 230 16.77 -7.62 -1.78
N PHE A 231 16.51 -8.52 -2.73
CA PHE A 231 15.40 -8.42 -3.67
C PHE A 231 14.58 -9.70 -3.61
N ASP A 232 13.27 -9.61 -3.40
CA ASP A 232 12.43 -10.77 -3.70
C ASP A 232 12.62 -11.19 -5.16
N CYS A 233 12.41 -12.47 -5.44
CA CYS A 233 12.64 -13.03 -6.77
C CYS A 233 11.82 -12.41 -7.91
N ASP A 234 10.78 -11.63 -7.60
CA ASP A 234 9.95 -10.87 -8.53
C ASP A 234 10.26 -9.37 -8.58
N HIS A 235 11.14 -8.87 -7.70
CA HIS A 235 11.56 -7.47 -7.66
C HIS A 235 12.80 -7.24 -8.52
N ILE A 236 12.60 -6.74 -9.73
CA ILE A 236 13.66 -6.47 -10.70
C ILE A 236 14.33 -5.10 -10.44
N PRO A 237 15.63 -5.06 -10.08
CA PRO A 237 16.31 -3.80 -9.80
C PRO A 237 16.64 -2.99 -11.05
N THR A 238 16.74 -1.67 -10.91
CA THR A 238 17.32 -0.79 -11.92
C THR A 238 18.84 -0.76 -11.77
N ARG A 239 19.55 -0.52 -12.88
CA ARG A 239 21.02 -0.48 -12.93
C ARG A 239 21.65 0.49 -11.93
N SER A 240 20.93 1.57 -11.62
CA SER A 240 21.36 2.64 -10.71
C SER A 240 21.13 2.36 -9.22
N PHE A 241 20.53 1.22 -8.85
CA PHE A 241 20.08 0.94 -7.48
C PHE A 241 21.19 1.15 -6.43
N LEU A 242 22.38 0.57 -6.65
CA LEU A 242 23.50 0.70 -5.71
C LEU A 242 24.09 2.11 -5.72
N GLN A 243 24.26 2.74 -6.88
CA GLN A 243 24.79 4.11 -6.98
C GLN A 243 23.93 5.12 -6.21
N ILE A 244 22.61 4.95 -6.27
CA ILE A 244 21.64 5.84 -5.64
C ILE A 244 21.54 5.62 -4.12
N THR A 245 21.81 4.40 -3.64
CA THR A 245 21.67 4.04 -2.22
C THR A 245 22.98 4.19 -1.44
N MET A 246 24.11 3.75 -2.01
CA MET A 246 25.35 3.52 -1.25
C MET A 246 26.00 4.77 -0.64
N GLY A 247 25.85 5.95 -1.25
CA GLY A 247 26.48 7.17 -0.76
C GLY A 247 26.07 7.58 0.66
N TRP A 248 24.86 7.20 1.09
CA TRP A 248 24.39 7.52 2.44
C TRP A 248 25.09 6.73 3.54
N PHE A 249 25.52 5.49 3.28
CA PHE A 249 26.29 4.70 4.25
C PHE A 249 27.69 5.26 4.49
N LEU A 250 28.28 5.93 3.48
CA LEU A 250 29.55 6.61 3.61
C LEU A 250 29.42 7.92 4.42
N LYS A 251 28.26 8.59 4.27
CA LYS A 251 27.97 9.85 4.96
C LYS A 251 27.57 9.67 6.42
N ASP A 252 26.78 8.64 6.74
CA ASP A 252 26.35 8.32 8.10
C ASP A 252 26.88 6.95 8.54
N PRO A 253 27.96 6.91 9.35
CA PRO A 253 28.55 5.66 9.81
C PRO A 253 27.59 4.77 10.63
N LYS A 254 26.56 5.36 11.25
CA LYS A 254 25.54 4.65 12.04
C LYS A 254 24.37 4.14 11.20
N LEU A 255 24.32 4.45 9.91
CA LEU A 255 23.28 3.95 9.04
C LEU A 255 23.46 2.44 8.84
N SER A 256 22.47 1.67 9.27
CA SER A 256 22.46 0.21 9.10
C SER A 256 21.62 -0.23 7.91
N MET A 257 20.70 0.59 7.42
CA MET A 257 19.77 0.20 6.36
C MET A 257 19.26 1.38 5.54
N ILE A 258 19.12 1.15 4.24
CA ILE A 258 18.39 2.02 3.32
C ILE A 258 17.28 1.23 2.64
N GLN A 259 16.05 1.72 2.71
CA GLN A 259 14.89 1.18 2.01
C GLN A 259 14.51 2.07 0.82
N THR A 260 14.17 1.44 -0.31
CA THR A 260 13.58 2.10 -1.50
C THR A 260 12.09 1.70 -1.67
N PRO A 261 11.27 2.40 -2.46
CA PRO A 261 9.85 2.06 -2.65
C PRO A 261 9.66 0.69 -3.28
N HIS A 262 8.61 -0.03 -2.88
CA HIS A 262 8.09 -1.13 -3.70
C HIS A 262 7.13 -0.55 -4.72
N VAL A 263 7.50 -0.68 -5.99
CA VAL A 263 6.66 -0.29 -7.12
C VAL A 263 6.24 -1.55 -7.84
N PHE A 264 5.00 -1.64 -8.29
CA PHE A 264 4.52 -2.80 -9.05
C PHE A 264 4.23 -2.38 -10.48
N TYR A 265 4.67 -3.19 -11.45
CA TYR A 265 4.37 -2.95 -12.86
C TYR A 265 3.19 -3.79 -13.38
N SER A 266 2.71 -4.75 -12.58
CA SER A 266 1.43 -5.42 -12.76
C SER A 266 0.34 -4.84 -11.85
N PRO A 267 -0.93 -4.83 -12.30
CA PRO A 267 -2.06 -4.40 -11.46
C PRO A 267 -2.30 -5.39 -10.33
N ASP A 268 -2.60 -4.88 -9.14
CA ASP A 268 -3.17 -5.70 -8.07
C ASP A 268 -4.63 -6.10 -8.39
N PRO A 269 -5.24 -7.04 -7.65
CA PRO A 269 -6.59 -7.52 -7.94
C PRO A 269 -7.66 -6.43 -7.82
N PHE A 270 -7.49 -5.46 -6.92
CA PHE A 270 -8.41 -4.32 -6.85
C PHE A 270 -8.29 -3.44 -8.08
N GLU A 271 -7.06 -3.06 -8.46
CA GLU A 271 -6.81 -2.24 -9.64
C GLU A 271 -7.35 -2.88 -10.92
N ARG A 272 -7.18 -4.20 -11.03
CA ARG A 272 -7.65 -4.98 -12.17
C ARG A 272 -9.17 -5.11 -12.17
N ASN A 273 -9.75 -5.63 -11.09
CA ASN A 273 -11.18 -5.97 -11.04
C ASN A 273 -12.05 -4.70 -11.07
N LEU A 274 -11.58 -3.63 -10.41
CA LEU A 274 -12.26 -2.33 -10.35
C LEU A 274 -11.89 -1.41 -11.53
N GLN A 275 -10.99 -1.83 -12.43
CA GLN A 275 -10.54 -1.08 -13.62
C GLN A 275 -9.93 0.29 -13.28
N THR A 276 -9.07 0.33 -12.25
CA THR A 276 -8.42 1.56 -11.77
C THR A 276 -6.90 1.59 -11.97
N PHE A 277 -6.30 0.57 -12.58
CA PHE A 277 -4.86 0.51 -12.83
C PHE A 277 -4.34 1.75 -13.57
N ARG A 278 -3.33 2.41 -13.00
CA ARG A 278 -2.73 3.67 -13.50
C ARG A 278 -3.71 4.86 -13.62
N VAL A 279 -4.89 4.75 -13.00
CA VAL A 279 -5.89 5.84 -12.90
C VAL A 279 -5.99 6.32 -11.46
N THR A 280 -6.08 5.37 -10.53
CA THR A 280 -6.10 5.59 -9.08
C THR A 280 -4.85 4.96 -8.49
N PRO A 281 -4.17 5.62 -7.53
CA PRO A 281 -3.04 5.03 -6.81
C PRO A 281 -3.42 3.69 -6.16
N ASN A 282 -2.50 2.74 -6.19
CA ASN A 282 -2.71 1.44 -5.56
C ASN A 282 -2.68 1.54 -4.02
N GLU A 283 -2.93 0.42 -3.33
CA GLU A 283 -2.93 0.43 -1.87
C GLU A 283 -1.54 0.76 -1.27
N GLY A 284 -0.49 0.13 -1.78
CA GLY A 284 0.88 0.27 -1.26
C GLY A 284 1.49 1.67 -1.47
N GLU A 285 1.00 2.42 -2.45
CA GLU A 285 1.52 3.75 -2.81
C GLU A 285 1.44 4.76 -1.66
N LEU A 286 0.42 4.68 -0.79
CA LEU A 286 0.36 5.56 0.39
C LEU A 286 1.54 5.32 1.34
N PHE A 287 1.85 4.04 1.58
CA PHE A 287 2.89 3.65 2.52
C PHE A 287 4.28 4.01 2.00
N TYR A 288 4.58 3.61 0.76
CA TYR A 288 5.89 3.88 0.15
C TYR A 288 6.02 5.34 -0.34
N GLY A 289 4.95 5.96 -0.83
CA GLY A 289 5.01 7.32 -1.37
C GLY A 289 5.10 8.43 -0.32
N LEU A 290 4.48 8.23 0.85
CA LEU A 290 4.36 9.27 1.87
C LEU A 290 4.78 8.79 3.27
N LEU A 291 4.23 7.67 3.76
CA LEU A 291 4.42 7.30 5.16
C LEU A 291 5.87 6.89 5.49
N GLN A 292 6.55 6.17 4.61
CA GLN A 292 7.96 5.80 4.81
C GLN A 292 8.89 7.02 4.81
N ASP A 293 8.63 8.00 3.96
CA ASP A 293 9.37 9.27 3.93
C ASP A 293 9.05 10.15 5.16
N GLY A 294 7.81 10.08 5.66
CA GLY A 294 7.40 10.63 6.95
C GLY A 294 8.10 9.96 8.13
N ASN A 295 8.27 8.64 8.08
CA ASN A 295 8.99 7.88 9.10
C ASN A 295 10.51 8.15 9.07
N ASP A 296 11.09 8.42 7.91
CA ASP A 296 12.51 8.77 7.76
C ASP A 296 12.88 10.05 8.53
N LEU A 297 11.98 11.04 8.60
CA LEU A 297 12.15 12.22 9.46
C LEU A 297 12.45 11.82 10.91
N TRP A 298 11.77 10.78 11.39
CA TRP A 298 11.83 10.32 12.77
C TRP A 298 12.86 9.20 12.99
N ASN A 299 13.72 8.92 11.99
CA ASN A 299 14.65 7.79 12.00
C ASN A 299 13.92 6.46 12.32
N ALA A 300 12.77 6.26 11.68
CA ALA A 300 11.84 5.16 11.93
C ALA A 300 11.49 4.40 10.64
N THR A 301 12.33 4.46 9.61
CA THR A 301 12.11 3.73 8.36
C THR A 301 12.14 2.22 8.60
N PHE A 302 11.15 1.52 8.05
CA PHE A 302 11.04 0.07 8.15
C PHE A 302 11.80 -0.63 7.03
N PHE A 303 12.35 -1.80 7.34
CA PHE A 303 12.72 -2.78 6.32
C PHE A 303 11.44 -3.47 5.84
N CYS A 304 11.24 -3.53 4.53
CA CYS A 304 10.06 -4.15 3.90
C CYS A 304 10.38 -5.47 3.18
N GLY A 305 11.47 -6.15 3.58
CA GLY A 305 11.82 -7.48 3.07
C GLY A 305 12.50 -7.48 1.70
N SER A 306 12.35 -6.44 0.89
CA SER A 306 12.91 -6.33 -0.46
C SER A 306 13.25 -4.87 -0.79
N CYS A 307 14.02 -4.64 -1.85
CA CYS A 307 14.41 -3.34 -2.37
C CYS A 307 15.17 -2.49 -1.33
N ALA A 308 16.02 -3.16 -0.55
CA ALA A 308 16.77 -2.55 0.54
C ALA A 308 18.24 -2.97 0.51
N VAL A 309 19.09 -2.10 1.02
CA VAL A 309 20.50 -2.40 1.34
C VAL A 309 20.66 -2.37 2.84
N ILE A 310 21.33 -3.38 3.39
CA ILE A 310 21.61 -3.53 4.81
C ILE A 310 23.12 -3.67 5.01
N LYS A 311 23.67 -2.94 5.98
CA LYS A 311 25.07 -3.08 6.39
C LYS A 311 25.22 -4.39 7.17
N ARG A 312 26.16 -5.26 6.77
CA ARG A 312 26.30 -6.61 7.34
C ARG A 312 26.62 -6.58 8.84
N ALA A 313 27.56 -5.73 9.27
CA ALA A 313 28.00 -5.73 10.66
C ALA A 313 26.85 -5.44 11.67
N PRO A 314 26.04 -4.38 11.53
CA PRO A 314 24.84 -4.17 12.36
C PRO A 314 23.82 -5.32 12.27
N LEU A 315 23.67 -5.92 11.09
CA LEU A 315 22.74 -7.04 10.90
C LEU A 315 23.19 -8.28 11.70
N LEU A 316 24.48 -8.60 11.69
CA LEU A 316 25.03 -9.71 12.47
C LEU A 316 24.95 -9.46 13.97
N GLU A 317 25.10 -8.20 14.42
CA GLU A 317 24.99 -7.84 15.84
C GLU A 317 23.58 -8.10 16.41
N VAL A 318 22.53 -7.95 15.60
CA VAL A 318 21.15 -8.30 16.00
C VAL A 318 20.81 -9.78 15.81
N GLY A 319 21.78 -10.61 15.42
CA GLY A 319 21.61 -12.05 15.19
C GLY A 319 21.10 -12.41 13.79
N GLY A 320 21.30 -11.54 12.80
CA GLY A 320 20.80 -11.72 11.44
C GLY A 320 19.37 -11.19 11.26
N ILE A 321 18.68 -11.70 10.23
CA ILE A 321 17.26 -11.44 10.01
C ILE A 321 16.45 -12.09 11.13
N ALA A 322 15.54 -11.34 11.74
CA ALA A 322 14.69 -11.81 12.83
C ALA A 322 13.87 -13.04 12.43
N VAL A 323 13.62 -13.96 13.36
CA VAL A 323 12.95 -15.25 13.07
C VAL A 323 11.73 -15.50 13.95
N GLU A 324 11.47 -14.58 14.89
CA GLU A 324 10.45 -14.72 15.92
C GLU A 324 9.05 -14.41 15.42
N THR A 325 8.94 -13.57 14.38
CA THR A 325 7.67 -13.11 13.82
C THR A 325 7.57 -13.46 12.34
N VAL A 326 6.35 -13.47 11.79
CA VAL A 326 6.13 -13.74 10.35
C VAL A 326 6.39 -12.54 9.44
N THR A 327 6.76 -11.40 10.04
CA THR A 327 7.21 -10.17 9.38
C THR A 327 8.63 -9.90 9.86
N GLU A 328 9.54 -10.78 9.46
CA GLU A 328 10.94 -10.79 9.85
C GLU A 328 11.63 -9.45 9.55
N ASP A 329 11.18 -8.81 8.49
CA ASP A 329 11.74 -7.62 7.93
C ASP A 329 11.59 -6.43 8.89
N ALA A 330 10.35 -6.04 9.17
CA ALA A 330 10.04 -4.95 10.08
C ALA A 330 10.61 -5.20 11.48
N HIS A 331 10.63 -6.46 11.92
CA HIS A 331 11.22 -6.83 13.22
C HIS A 331 12.75 -6.67 13.23
N THR A 332 13.44 -6.97 12.14
CA THR A 332 14.89 -6.75 12.01
C THR A 332 15.24 -5.26 12.10
N ALA A 333 14.48 -4.40 11.40
CA ALA A 333 14.67 -2.95 11.47
C ALA A 333 14.48 -2.40 12.90
N LEU A 334 13.44 -2.88 13.59
CA LEU A 334 13.16 -2.55 14.98
C LEU A 334 14.34 -2.90 15.90
N LYS A 335 14.90 -4.11 15.75
CA LYS A 335 16.05 -4.57 16.55
C LYS A 335 17.29 -3.70 16.31
N MET A 336 17.61 -3.38 15.05
CA MET A 336 18.76 -2.52 14.73
C MET A 336 18.61 -1.11 15.34
N GLN A 337 17.42 -0.51 15.23
CA GLN A 337 17.19 0.82 15.80
C GLN A 337 17.24 0.85 17.33
N ARG A 338 16.90 -0.26 18.00
CA ARG A 338 17.04 -0.37 19.46
C ARG A 338 18.49 -0.38 19.92
N LEU A 339 19.41 -0.86 19.09
CA LEU A 339 20.85 -0.74 19.33
C LEU A 339 21.38 0.67 18.98
N GLY A 340 20.52 1.58 18.53
CA GLY A 340 20.88 2.96 18.23
C GLY A 340 21.39 3.18 16.80
N TYR A 341 21.25 2.18 15.92
CA TYR A 341 21.50 2.35 14.50
C TYR A 341 20.43 3.19 13.81
N ASN A 342 20.83 3.90 12.75
CA ASN A 342 19.93 4.69 11.93
C ASN A 342 19.40 3.84 10.76
N THR A 343 18.17 4.14 10.34
CA THR A 343 17.61 3.62 9.09
C THR A 343 17.15 4.79 8.25
N ALA A 344 17.21 4.63 6.93
CA ALA A 344 16.85 5.69 6.00
C ALA A 344 15.92 5.20 4.89
N TYR A 345 15.07 6.10 4.43
CA TYR A 345 14.23 5.89 3.27
C TYR A 345 14.70 6.76 2.11
N LEU A 346 14.71 6.21 0.90
CA LEU A 346 14.92 6.98 -0.30
C LEU A 346 13.71 6.81 -1.21
N GLY A 347 12.88 7.84 -1.33
CA GLY A 347 11.62 7.82 -2.09
C GLY A 347 11.75 7.77 -3.62
N ILE A 348 12.79 7.12 -4.14
CA ILE A 348 13.07 6.95 -5.57
C ILE A 348 12.89 5.48 -5.92
N PRO A 349 11.93 5.12 -6.81
CA PRO A 349 11.80 3.76 -7.31
C PRO A 349 13.09 3.27 -7.96
N GLN A 350 13.67 2.20 -7.43
CA GLN A 350 14.90 1.57 -7.95
C GLN A 350 14.74 0.07 -8.19
N ALA A 351 13.53 -0.46 -8.01
CA ALA A 351 13.15 -1.80 -8.40
C ALA A 351 11.63 -1.84 -8.62
N ALA A 352 11.16 -2.79 -9.40
CA ALA A 352 9.72 -3.03 -9.55
C ALA A 352 9.36 -4.50 -9.44
N GLY A 353 8.26 -4.79 -8.77
CA GLY A 353 7.76 -6.13 -8.49
C GLY A 353 6.52 -6.52 -9.29
N LEU A 354 6.09 -7.76 -9.10
CA LEU A 354 4.78 -8.25 -9.50
C LEU A 354 3.81 -8.16 -8.31
N ALA A 355 2.65 -7.54 -8.52
CA ALA A 355 1.53 -7.60 -7.59
C ALA A 355 0.91 -9.01 -7.57
N THR A 356 0.16 -9.31 -6.50
CA THR A 356 -0.59 -10.55 -6.36
C THR A 356 -1.63 -10.73 -7.47
N GLU A 357 -1.77 -11.94 -8.00
CA GLU A 357 -2.60 -12.18 -9.17
C GLU A 357 -4.08 -12.41 -8.87
N SER A 358 -4.45 -12.79 -7.64
CA SER A 358 -5.83 -13.04 -7.26
C SER A 358 -6.18 -12.35 -5.95
N LEU A 359 -7.46 -12.03 -5.78
CA LEU A 359 -7.98 -11.41 -4.57
C LEU A 359 -7.69 -12.28 -3.34
N SER A 360 -7.82 -13.60 -3.44
CA SER A 360 -7.49 -14.52 -2.36
C SER A 360 -6.01 -14.51 -1.99
N GLY A 361 -5.11 -14.45 -2.99
CA GLY A 361 -3.67 -14.29 -2.77
C GLY A 361 -3.34 -12.96 -2.09
N HIS A 362 -4.01 -11.88 -2.51
CA HIS A 362 -3.88 -10.56 -1.90
C HIS A 362 -4.34 -10.54 -0.43
N ILE A 363 -5.53 -11.08 -0.15
CA ILE A 363 -6.06 -11.24 1.22
C ILE A 363 -5.08 -12.06 2.07
N GLY A 364 -4.59 -13.19 1.55
CA GLY A 364 -3.62 -14.04 2.25
C GLY A 364 -2.32 -13.31 2.62
N GLN A 365 -1.81 -12.46 1.72
CA GLN A 365 -0.64 -11.63 2.02
C GLN A 365 -0.92 -10.64 3.15
N ARG A 366 -2.07 -9.94 3.11
CA ARG A 366 -2.45 -8.95 4.14
C ARG A 366 -2.75 -9.57 5.50
N ILE A 367 -3.34 -10.77 5.55
CA ILE A 367 -3.51 -11.54 6.79
C ILE A 367 -2.15 -11.78 7.45
N ARG A 368 -1.13 -12.15 6.66
CA ARG A 368 0.21 -12.43 7.19
C ARG A 368 0.86 -11.17 7.76
N TRP A 369 0.79 -10.06 7.03
CA TRP A 369 1.33 -8.78 7.48
C TRP A 369 0.64 -8.30 8.76
N ALA A 370 -0.70 -8.39 8.80
CA ALA A 370 -1.49 -8.02 9.95
C ALA A 370 -1.12 -8.85 11.20
N ARG A 371 -1.00 -10.18 11.02
CA ARG A 371 -0.54 -11.09 12.08
C ARG A 371 0.86 -10.74 12.56
N GLY A 372 1.82 -10.55 11.64
CA GLY A 372 3.21 -10.28 11.99
C GLY A 372 3.38 -8.97 12.75
N MET A 373 2.70 -7.90 12.33
CA MET A 373 2.73 -6.63 13.05
C MET A 373 2.06 -6.72 14.43
N ALA A 374 0.98 -7.49 14.57
CA ALA A 374 0.39 -7.77 15.88
C ALA A 374 1.35 -8.58 16.78
N GLN A 375 2.07 -9.57 16.23
CA GLN A 375 3.10 -10.32 16.95
C GLN A 375 4.24 -9.40 17.43
N ILE A 376 4.78 -8.52 16.57
CA ILE A 376 5.81 -7.55 16.95
C ILE A 376 5.29 -6.67 18.10
N PHE A 377 4.06 -6.17 17.98
CA PHE A 377 3.46 -5.30 18.99
C PHE A 377 3.27 -6.01 20.33
N ARG A 378 2.92 -7.30 20.32
CA ARG A 378 2.71 -8.11 21.53
C ARG A 378 4.00 -8.60 22.17
N MET A 379 4.93 -9.11 21.37
CA MET A 379 6.16 -9.75 21.84
C MET A 379 7.26 -8.75 22.15
N ASP A 380 7.44 -7.76 21.27
CA ASP A 380 8.54 -6.81 21.40
C ASP A 380 8.06 -5.46 21.95
N CYS A 381 6.75 -5.15 21.89
CA CYS A 381 6.12 -3.95 22.42
C CYS A 381 6.89 -2.64 22.13
N PRO A 382 6.88 -2.14 20.88
CA PRO A 382 7.57 -0.91 20.50
C PRO A 382 7.20 0.32 21.35
N LEU A 383 5.99 0.37 21.91
CA LEU A 383 5.53 1.50 22.72
C LEU A 383 6.28 1.61 24.04
N LEU A 384 6.50 0.49 24.75
CA LEU A 384 7.07 0.47 26.11
C LEU A 384 8.49 -0.11 26.18
N GLY A 385 8.92 -0.85 25.14
CA GLY A 385 10.24 -1.49 25.07
C GLY A 385 11.41 -0.49 25.14
N LYS A 386 12.59 -0.93 25.58
CA LYS A 386 13.79 -0.07 25.69
C LYS A 386 14.44 0.17 24.31
N GLY A 387 15.33 1.16 24.23
CA GLY A 387 16.18 1.40 23.04
C GLY A 387 15.60 2.32 21.96
N LEU A 388 14.30 2.66 22.01
CA LEU A 388 13.67 3.57 21.03
C LEU A 388 13.41 4.97 21.60
N LYS A 389 13.59 5.97 20.74
CA LYS A 389 13.15 7.36 20.97
C LYS A 389 11.62 7.46 20.88
N LEU A 390 11.03 8.45 21.54
CA LEU A 390 9.57 8.65 21.54
C LEU A 390 8.96 8.68 20.13
N ALA A 391 9.56 9.42 19.22
CA ALA A 391 9.08 9.50 17.83
C ALA A 391 9.08 8.13 17.13
N GLN A 392 10.14 7.34 17.29
CA GLN A 392 10.21 5.97 16.76
C GLN A 392 9.11 5.09 17.36
N ARG A 393 8.88 5.18 18.68
CA ARG A 393 7.80 4.44 19.37
C ARG A 393 6.44 4.74 18.74
N LEU A 394 6.15 6.01 18.47
CA LEU A 394 4.90 6.43 17.83
C LEU A 394 4.78 5.89 16.40
N CYS A 395 5.86 5.93 15.60
CA CYS A 395 5.86 5.37 14.25
C CYS A 395 5.60 3.86 14.21
N TYR A 396 6.28 3.08 15.06
CA TYR A 396 6.04 1.63 15.17
C TYR A 396 4.67 1.30 15.73
N THR A 397 4.21 2.08 16.71
CA THR A 397 2.86 1.91 17.27
C THR A 397 1.80 2.19 16.21
N ASN A 398 1.98 3.22 15.38
CA ASN A 398 1.04 3.47 14.29
C ASN A 398 1.02 2.34 13.25
N ALA A 399 2.20 1.84 12.87
CA ALA A 399 2.32 0.72 11.94
C ALA A 399 1.63 -0.56 12.48
N ALA A 400 1.75 -0.83 13.78
CA ALA A 400 1.06 -1.93 14.43
C ALA A 400 -0.46 -1.69 14.49
N LEU A 401 -0.88 -0.53 14.98
CA LEU A 401 -2.29 -0.17 15.13
C LEU A 401 -3.03 -0.18 13.81
N HIS A 402 -2.39 0.22 12.70
CA HIS A 402 -2.99 0.20 11.38
C HIS A 402 -3.71 -1.13 11.08
N PHE A 403 -3.12 -2.28 11.43
CA PHE A 403 -3.71 -3.59 11.14
C PHE A 403 -4.90 -3.98 12.04
N PHE A 404 -5.22 -3.19 13.06
CA PHE A 404 -6.39 -3.41 13.93
C PHE A 404 -7.68 -2.81 13.36
N TYR A 405 -7.67 -2.21 12.15
CA TYR A 405 -8.86 -1.58 11.56
C TYR A 405 -10.02 -2.56 11.32
N GLY A 406 -9.77 -3.88 11.28
CA GLY A 406 -10.80 -4.87 11.02
C GLY A 406 -11.99 -4.78 11.97
N LEU A 407 -11.73 -4.57 13.26
CA LEU A 407 -12.77 -4.43 14.28
C LEU A 407 -13.62 -3.15 14.10
N PRO A 408 -13.02 -1.93 14.13
CA PRO A 408 -13.79 -0.69 13.96
C PRO A 408 -14.50 -0.62 12.61
N ARG A 409 -13.92 -1.18 11.53
CA ARG A 409 -14.56 -1.20 10.22
C ARG A 409 -15.87 -2.00 10.24
N LEU A 410 -15.89 -3.19 10.86
CA LEU A 410 -17.11 -3.98 11.00
C LEU A 410 -18.14 -3.30 11.93
N ILE A 411 -17.68 -2.62 12.99
CA ILE A 411 -18.55 -1.83 13.86
C ILE A 411 -19.21 -0.70 13.07
N PHE A 412 -18.46 0.08 12.28
CA PHE A 412 -19.04 1.17 11.46
C PHE A 412 -20.01 0.66 10.38
N LEU A 413 -19.76 -0.51 9.81
CA LEU A 413 -20.65 -1.15 8.83
C LEU A 413 -21.97 -1.67 9.43
N THR A 414 -22.04 -1.82 10.76
CA THR A 414 -23.19 -2.43 11.46
C THR A 414 -23.85 -1.51 12.48
N ALA A 415 -23.19 -0.43 12.93
CA ALA A 415 -23.73 0.49 13.94
C ALA A 415 -25.11 1.08 13.59
N PRO A 416 -25.39 1.51 12.33
CA PRO A 416 -26.72 2.01 11.98
C PRO A 416 -27.83 0.95 12.10
N LEU A 417 -27.50 -0.34 11.98
CA LEU A 417 -28.47 -1.44 12.09
C LEU A 417 -29.04 -1.56 13.51
N ALA A 418 -28.24 -1.23 14.53
CA ALA A 418 -28.69 -1.29 15.92
C ALA A 418 -29.93 -0.41 16.15
N TYR A 419 -29.91 0.80 15.61
CA TYR A 419 -31.06 1.71 15.66
C TYR A 419 -32.18 1.26 14.71
N LEU A 420 -31.86 0.96 13.44
CA LEU A 420 -32.86 0.72 12.40
C LEU A 420 -33.67 -0.58 12.58
N LEU A 421 -33.06 -1.62 13.18
CA LEU A 421 -33.70 -2.92 13.37
C LEU A 421 -34.24 -3.11 14.78
N PHE A 422 -33.57 -2.55 15.79
CA PHE A 422 -33.86 -2.84 17.20
C PHE A 422 -34.22 -1.60 18.03
N GLY A 423 -34.19 -0.39 17.44
CA GLY A 423 -34.44 0.85 18.16
C GLY A 423 -33.38 1.20 19.21
N ILE A 424 -32.19 0.60 19.15
CA ILE A 424 -31.12 0.81 20.15
C ILE A 424 -30.47 2.19 19.93
N HIS A 425 -30.40 2.98 21.00
CA HIS A 425 -29.89 4.35 20.98
C HIS A 425 -28.38 4.40 21.23
N VAL A 426 -27.59 4.25 20.16
CA VAL A 426 -26.11 4.31 20.21
C VAL A 426 -25.58 5.75 20.49
N PHE A 427 -26.40 6.76 20.20
CA PHE A 427 -26.18 8.17 20.53
C PHE A 427 -27.36 8.68 21.35
N ASN A 428 -27.08 9.14 22.57
CA ASN A 428 -28.06 9.90 23.36
C ASN A 428 -27.92 11.41 23.09
N ALA A 429 -28.21 11.81 21.86
CA ALA A 429 -28.17 13.21 21.42
C ALA A 429 -29.12 13.44 20.24
N SER A 430 -29.58 14.68 20.06
CA SER A 430 -30.39 15.01 18.89
C SER A 430 -29.59 14.88 17.60
N ALA A 431 -30.25 14.45 16.52
CA ALA A 431 -29.60 14.29 15.21
C ALA A 431 -28.90 15.57 14.71
N LEU A 432 -29.45 16.74 15.04
CA LEU A 432 -28.84 18.04 14.72
C LEU A 432 -27.52 18.26 15.48
N MET A 433 -27.46 17.89 16.76
CA MET A 433 -26.23 17.96 17.54
C MET A 433 -25.17 16.97 17.02
N ILE A 434 -25.56 15.73 16.72
CA ILE A 434 -24.67 14.74 16.09
C ILE A 434 -24.09 15.31 14.80
N THR A 435 -24.93 15.88 13.94
CA THR A 435 -24.49 16.48 12.67
C THR A 435 -23.53 17.65 12.91
N ALA A 436 -23.83 18.55 13.85
CA ALA A 436 -23.03 19.74 14.14
C ALA A 436 -21.64 19.43 14.73
N TYR A 437 -21.44 18.26 15.34
CA TYR A 437 -20.15 17.83 15.87
C TYR A 437 -19.42 16.82 14.95
N ALA A 438 -20.13 15.83 14.38
CA ALA A 438 -19.52 14.77 13.58
C ALA A 438 -19.12 15.23 12.17
N VAL A 439 -19.99 15.98 11.48
CA VAL A 439 -19.73 16.40 10.08
C VAL A 439 -18.46 17.26 9.95
N PRO A 440 -18.23 18.27 10.81
CA PRO A 440 -17.01 19.08 10.72
C PRO A 440 -15.75 18.27 10.95
N HIS A 441 -15.78 17.35 11.93
CA HIS A 441 -14.68 16.42 12.16
C HIS A 441 -14.36 15.60 10.90
N ILE A 442 -15.36 14.92 10.33
CA ILE A 442 -15.20 14.06 9.14
C ILE A 442 -14.72 14.88 7.93
N LEU A 443 -15.33 16.03 7.66
CA LEU A 443 -14.98 16.87 6.51
C LEU A 443 -13.59 17.47 6.64
N LEU A 444 -13.23 18.02 7.80
CA LEU A 444 -11.90 18.60 8.03
C LEU A 444 -10.82 17.52 7.94
N ALA A 445 -11.05 16.33 8.50
CA ALA A 445 -10.14 15.20 8.38
C ALA A 445 -9.96 14.78 6.91
N THR A 446 -11.06 14.63 6.17
CA THR A 446 -11.06 14.22 4.75
C THR A 446 -10.36 15.24 3.86
N VAL A 447 -10.68 16.53 4.02
CA VAL A 447 -10.09 17.61 3.22
C VAL A 447 -8.59 17.76 3.51
N THR A 448 -8.20 17.66 4.78
CA THR A 448 -6.79 17.74 5.20
C THR A 448 -6.02 16.54 4.68
N ASN A 449 -6.54 15.32 4.83
CA ASN A 449 -5.93 14.11 4.28
C ASN A 449 -5.79 14.21 2.76
N SER A 450 -6.83 14.61 2.03
CA SER A 450 -6.78 14.85 0.58
C SER A 450 -5.65 15.82 0.18
N GLN A 451 -5.35 16.84 1.01
CA GLN A 451 -4.20 17.70 0.79
C GLN A 451 -2.86 17.00 1.07
N VAL A 452 -2.72 16.32 2.20
CA VAL A 452 -1.47 15.66 2.61
C VAL A 452 -1.14 14.48 1.68
N GLN A 453 -2.08 13.56 1.49
CA GLN A 453 -1.86 12.25 0.87
C GLN A 453 -2.42 12.11 -0.54
N GLY A 454 -3.10 13.13 -1.08
CA GLY A 454 -3.86 13.03 -2.33
C GLY A 454 -3.09 12.64 -3.59
N LYS A 455 -1.75 12.65 -3.56
CA LYS A 455 -0.92 12.11 -4.66
C LYS A 455 -0.85 10.59 -4.66
N PHE A 456 -0.96 9.97 -3.49
CA PHE A 456 -0.72 8.54 -3.25
C PHE A 456 -1.95 7.80 -2.75
N ARG A 457 -3.01 8.52 -2.34
CA ARG A 457 -4.28 7.91 -1.96
C ARG A 457 -5.45 8.85 -2.26
N HIS A 458 -6.42 8.33 -3.01
CA HIS A 458 -7.67 9.04 -3.27
C HIS A 458 -8.69 8.83 -2.14
N SER A 459 -9.53 9.83 -1.91
CA SER A 459 -10.55 9.81 -0.85
C SER A 459 -11.55 8.64 -1.05
N PHE A 460 -12.07 8.10 0.05
CA PHE A 460 -13.05 6.99 0.13
C PHE A 460 -12.55 5.60 -0.35
N TRP A 461 -11.54 5.55 -1.21
CA TRP A 461 -10.97 4.28 -1.68
C TRP A 461 -10.40 3.43 -0.55
N ASN A 462 -9.77 4.05 0.46
CA ASN A 462 -9.25 3.35 1.62
C ASN A 462 -10.31 2.49 2.31
N GLU A 463 -11.54 2.99 2.37
CA GLU A 463 -12.65 2.30 3.02
C GLU A 463 -13.07 1.05 2.24
N VAL A 464 -12.92 1.02 0.92
CA VAL A 464 -13.18 -0.17 0.09
C VAL A 464 -12.15 -1.24 0.39
N TYR A 465 -10.86 -0.88 0.35
CA TYR A 465 -9.76 -1.81 0.67
C TYR A 465 -9.91 -2.39 2.07
N GLU A 466 -10.11 -1.53 3.07
CA GLU A 466 -10.29 -1.96 4.45
C GLU A 466 -11.55 -2.81 4.64
N SER A 467 -12.66 -2.49 3.98
CA SER A 467 -13.90 -3.28 4.13
C SER A 467 -13.79 -4.68 3.54
N VAL A 468 -13.07 -4.85 2.42
CA VAL A 468 -12.79 -6.19 1.85
C VAL A 468 -11.92 -7.01 2.79
N LEU A 469 -10.94 -6.38 3.45
CA LEU A 469 -9.96 -7.06 4.30
C LEU A 469 -10.42 -7.25 5.76
N ALA A 470 -11.32 -6.41 6.26
CA ALA A 470 -11.66 -6.29 7.68
C ALA A 470 -12.05 -7.62 8.33
N TRP A 471 -12.93 -8.38 7.68
CA TRP A 471 -13.38 -9.68 8.17
C TRP A 471 -12.22 -10.68 8.30
N TYR A 472 -11.31 -10.68 7.32
CA TYR A 472 -10.24 -11.66 7.19
C TYR A 472 -9.07 -11.41 8.13
N ILE A 473 -8.74 -10.14 8.39
CA ILE A 473 -7.61 -9.78 9.25
C ILE A 473 -7.99 -9.76 10.74
N LEU A 474 -9.28 -9.58 11.07
CA LEU A 474 -9.73 -9.40 12.45
C LEU A 474 -9.31 -10.56 13.36
N ARG A 475 -9.69 -11.80 13.02
CA ARG A 475 -9.38 -12.98 13.84
C ARG A 475 -7.87 -13.18 13.97
N PRO A 476 -7.05 -13.21 12.90
CA PRO A 476 -5.59 -13.34 13.01
C PRO A 476 -4.93 -12.30 13.92
N VAL A 477 -5.34 -11.02 13.82
CA VAL A 477 -4.79 -9.94 14.64
C VAL A 477 -5.16 -10.10 16.12
N LEU A 478 -6.44 -10.38 16.41
CA LEU A 478 -6.90 -10.56 17.79
C LEU A 478 -6.26 -11.79 18.44
N VAL A 479 -6.16 -12.90 17.72
CA VAL A 479 -5.51 -14.13 18.23
C VAL A 479 -4.02 -13.87 18.52
N ALA A 480 -3.30 -13.26 17.57
CA ALA A 480 -1.87 -13.01 17.73
C ALA A 480 -1.57 -12.02 18.86
N PHE A 481 -2.46 -11.05 19.11
CA PHE A 481 -2.26 -10.04 20.14
C PHE A 481 -2.74 -10.50 21.52
N PHE A 482 -3.95 -11.04 21.63
CA PHE A 482 -4.60 -11.35 22.92
C PHE A 482 -4.42 -12.79 23.40
N ILE A 483 -4.23 -13.76 22.49
CA ILE A 483 -4.25 -15.19 22.85
C ILE A 483 -2.83 -15.75 22.82
N ASP A 484 -2.27 -15.98 21.63
CA ASP A 484 -0.93 -16.54 21.47
C ASP A 484 -0.34 -16.08 20.13
N PRO A 485 0.80 -15.35 20.13
CA PRO A 485 1.46 -14.92 18.92
C PRO A 485 1.93 -16.09 18.04
N LYS A 486 2.13 -17.30 18.57
CA LYS A 486 2.60 -18.47 17.81
C LYS A 486 1.49 -19.22 17.08
N LEU A 487 0.22 -18.94 17.41
CA LEU A 487 -0.91 -19.63 16.79
C LEU A 487 -1.17 -19.13 15.36
N GLY A 488 -1.18 -20.09 14.43
CA GLY A 488 -1.49 -19.88 13.02
C GLY A 488 -0.41 -20.45 12.10
N LYS A 489 -0.82 -21.10 11.01
CA LYS A 489 0.12 -21.65 10.03
C LYS A 489 0.62 -20.57 9.08
N PHE A 490 1.83 -20.76 8.56
CA PHE A 490 2.41 -19.97 7.48
C PHE A 490 2.49 -20.88 6.26
N ASN A 491 1.95 -20.41 5.14
CA ASN A 491 2.15 -21.05 3.85
C ASN A 491 2.58 -20.00 2.83
N VAL A 492 3.42 -20.41 1.89
CA VAL A 492 3.98 -19.50 0.89
C VAL A 492 2.90 -19.20 -0.15
N THR A 493 2.60 -17.91 -0.34
CA THR A 493 1.65 -17.48 -1.38
C THR A 493 2.26 -17.76 -2.75
N ALA A 494 1.53 -18.47 -3.60
CA ALA A 494 1.97 -18.71 -4.97
C ALA A 494 2.12 -17.38 -5.73
N LYS A 495 3.21 -17.25 -6.51
CA LYS A 495 3.47 -16.17 -7.46
C LYS A 495 3.63 -16.79 -8.86
N GLY A 496 2.97 -16.26 -9.89
CA GLY A 496 3.16 -16.70 -11.29
C GLY A 496 2.07 -17.60 -11.90
N GLY A 497 0.80 -17.35 -11.62
CA GLY A 497 -0.38 -18.04 -12.14
C GLY A 497 -1.25 -17.22 -13.12
N VAL A 498 -2.00 -17.92 -13.96
CA VAL A 498 -2.86 -17.36 -15.01
C VAL A 498 -4.34 -17.51 -14.64
N ILE A 499 -5.14 -16.48 -14.89
CA ILE A 499 -6.61 -16.56 -14.76
C ILE A 499 -7.21 -16.74 -16.16
N ASP A 500 -7.35 -17.99 -16.58
CA ASP A 500 -7.81 -18.35 -17.94
C ASP A 500 -9.24 -17.92 -18.24
N LYS A 501 -10.12 -17.89 -17.23
CA LYS A 501 -11.53 -17.50 -17.34
C LYS A 501 -11.88 -16.51 -16.22
N ALA A 502 -12.66 -15.50 -16.56
CA ALA A 502 -13.25 -14.61 -15.56
C ALA A 502 -14.23 -15.39 -14.68
N TYR A 503 -14.20 -15.17 -13.37
CA TYR A 503 -15.09 -15.83 -12.42
C TYR A 503 -15.42 -14.90 -11.25
N PHE A 504 -16.46 -15.24 -10.50
CA PHE A 504 -16.81 -14.52 -9.27
C PHE A 504 -16.36 -15.36 -8.07
N ASP A 505 -15.51 -14.80 -7.21
CA ASP A 505 -15.02 -15.53 -6.02
C ASP A 505 -16.06 -15.49 -4.90
N TRP A 506 -17.05 -16.40 -4.97
CA TRP A 506 -18.11 -16.55 -3.96
C TRP A 506 -17.58 -16.83 -2.55
N THR A 507 -16.42 -17.49 -2.45
CA THR A 507 -15.82 -17.83 -1.16
C THR A 507 -15.29 -16.56 -0.51
N MET A 508 -14.53 -15.75 -1.25
CA MET A 508 -14.05 -14.47 -0.75
C MET A 508 -15.20 -13.47 -0.55
N ALA A 509 -16.27 -13.60 -1.35
CA ALA A 509 -17.40 -12.68 -1.30
C ALA A 509 -18.34 -12.82 -0.12
N LYS A 510 -18.37 -13.99 0.52
CA LYS A 510 -19.35 -14.32 1.55
C LYS A 510 -19.49 -13.26 2.67
N PRO A 511 -18.43 -12.75 3.31
CA PRO A 511 -18.58 -11.84 4.44
C PRO A 511 -19.23 -10.50 4.05
N TYR A 512 -18.78 -9.88 2.96
CA TYR A 512 -19.36 -8.61 2.51
C TYR A 512 -20.69 -8.79 1.80
N LEU A 513 -21.03 -9.97 1.27
CA LEU A 513 -22.41 -10.28 0.84
C LEU A 513 -23.37 -10.36 2.02
N VAL A 514 -22.96 -10.98 3.14
CA VAL A 514 -23.77 -11.02 4.37
C VAL A 514 -23.97 -9.62 4.92
N LEU A 515 -22.90 -8.82 5.02
CA LEU A 515 -23.00 -7.43 5.46
C LEU A 515 -23.86 -6.59 4.51
N LEU A 516 -23.76 -6.80 3.19
CA LEU A 516 -24.59 -6.11 2.20
C LEU A 516 -26.07 -6.46 2.39
N ALA A 517 -26.38 -7.74 2.59
CA ALA A 517 -27.75 -8.19 2.85
C ALA A 517 -28.32 -7.57 4.13
N LEU A 518 -27.54 -7.54 5.22
CA LEU A 518 -27.93 -6.88 6.47
C LEU A 518 -28.16 -5.37 6.29
N ASN A 519 -27.28 -4.68 5.56
CA ASN A 519 -27.43 -3.26 5.27
C ASN A 519 -28.66 -2.98 4.39
N LEU A 520 -28.93 -3.82 3.39
CA LEU A 520 -30.15 -3.72 2.57
C LEU A 520 -31.42 -3.97 3.39
N LEU A 521 -31.40 -4.92 4.33
CA LEU A 521 -32.51 -5.12 5.27
C LEU A 521 -32.72 -3.86 6.12
N GLY A 522 -31.66 -3.27 6.66
CA GLY A 522 -31.77 -2.02 7.42
C GLY A 522 -32.26 -0.83 6.59
N VAL A 523 -31.89 -0.73 5.30
CA VAL A 523 -32.49 0.24 4.36
C VAL A 523 -33.99 -0.01 4.24
N GLY A 524 -34.41 -1.26 4.03
CA GLY A 524 -35.82 -1.64 3.91
C GLY A 524 -36.63 -1.28 5.15
N PHE A 525 -36.14 -1.64 6.34
CA PHE A 525 -36.75 -1.25 7.61
C PHE A 525 -36.75 0.27 7.78
N GLY A 526 -35.65 0.97 7.51
CA GLY A 526 -35.60 2.44 7.64
C GLY A 526 -36.63 3.15 6.76
N VAL A 527 -36.80 2.71 5.52
CA VAL A 527 -37.84 3.22 4.60
C VAL A 527 -39.24 2.86 5.09
N TYR A 528 -39.46 1.63 5.57
CA TYR A 528 -40.74 1.22 6.14
C TYR A 528 -41.17 2.11 7.31
N HIS A 529 -40.26 2.39 8.26
CA HIS A 529 -40.52 3.27 9.40
C HIS A 529 -40.81 4.72 8.96
N LEU A 530 -40.11 5.22 7.93
CA LEU A 530 -40.37 6.56 7.36
C LEU A 530 -41.74 6.66 6.71
N VAL A 531 -42.16 5.63 5.97
CA VAL A 531 -43.42 5.65 5.20
C VAL A 531 -44.64 5.40 6.09
N THR A 532 -44.54 4.45 7.01
CA THR A 532 -45.68 4.06 7.86
C THR A 532 -45.85 4.96 9.09
N GLY A 533 -44.82 5.72 9.46
CA GLY A 533 -44.78 6.44 10.73
C GLY A 533 -44.78 5.52 11.95
N ALA A 534 -44.73 4.18 11.75
CA ALA A 534 -44.62 3.16 12.79
C ALA A 534 -43.20 3.18 13.37
N SER A 535 -42.86 4.28 14.02
CA SER A 535 -41.60 4.46 14.73
C SER A 535 -41.71 3.92 16.14
N PHE A 536 -40.60 3.40 16.66
CA PHE A 536 -40.40 3.24 18.10
C PHE A 536 -40.61 4.64 18.71
N ALA A 537 -41.66 4.79 19.52
CA ALA A 537 -42.30 6.03 19.99
C ALA A 537 -41.47 7.34 20.11
N GLU A 538 -42.15 8.47 19.80
CA GLU A 538 -41.88 9.90 20.13
C GLU A 538 -41.30 10.88 19.07
N HIS A 539 -41.50 12.18 19.33
CA HIS A 539 -41.14 13.33 18.48
C HIS A 539 -39.61 13.47 18.35
N GLY A 540 -39.12 13.68 17.12
CA GLY A 540 -37.67 13.82 16.81
C GLY A 540 -37.05 12.58 16.14
N VAL A 541 -37.80 11.48 16.05
CA VAL A 541 -37.38 10.22 15.41
C VAL A 541 -37.03 10.38 13.93
N THR A 542 -37.74 11.22 13.17
CA THR A 542 -37.52 11.34 11.71
C THR A 542 -36.10 11.79 11.36
N ALA A 543 -35.53 12.72 12.13
CA ALA A 543 -34.17 13.20 11.88
C ALA A 543 -33.11 12.13 12.25
N THR A 544 -33.30 11.41 13.36
CA THR A 544 -32.44 10.30 13.78
C THR A 544 -32.54 9.10 12.83
N LEU A 545 -33.72 8.84 12.30
CA LEU A 545 -33.96 7.83 11.28
C LEU A 545 -33.26 8.20 9.97
N THR A 546 -33.32 9.48 9.58
CA THR A 546 -32.70 9.98 8.35
C THR A 546 -31.17 9.91 8.41
N ILE A 547 -30.54 10.27 9.54
CA ILE A 547 -29.07 10.17 9.67
C ILE A 547 -28.60 8.71 9.63
N ASN A 548 -29.31 7.78 10.27
CA ASN A 548 -28.98 6.36 10.19
C ASN A 548 -29.23 5.80 8.78
N LEU A 549 -30.30 6.23 8.11
CA LEU A 549 -30.59 5.85 6.73
C LEU A 549 -29.52 6.37 5.76
N PHE A 550 -28.99 7.57 6.00
CA PHE A 550 -27.87 8.10 5.22
C PHE A 550 -26.63 7.20 5.35
N TRP A 551 -26.25 6.85 6.58
CA TRP A 551 -25.08 5.99 6.84
C TRP A 551 -25.23 4.58 6.28
N ILE A 552 -26.40 3.97 6.40
CA ILE A 552 -26.63 2.62 5.90
C ILE A 552 -26.67 2.58 4.36
N VAL A 553 -27.17 3.64 3.70
CA VAL A 553 -27.07 3.79 2.24
C VAL A 553 -25.61 3.93 1.82
N TYR A 554 -24.83 4.75 2.54
CA TYR A 554 -23.39 4.88 2.30
C TYR A 554 -22.67 3.51 2.44
N ASN A 555 -22.94 2.78 3.52
CA ASN A 555 -22.39 1.45 3.75
C ASN A 555 -22.79 0.46 2.65
N THR A 556 -24.04 0.50 2.18
CA THR A 556 -24.54 -0.33 1.08
C THR A 556 -23.76 -0.06 -0.21
N LEU A 557 -23.51 1.21 -0.55
CA LEU A 557 -22.72 1.59 -1.72
C LEU A 557 -21.27 1.13 -1.59
N LEU A 558 -20.67 1.27 -0.41
CA LEU A 558 -19.32 0.81 -0.13
C LEU A 558 -19.19 -0.72 -0.28
N LEU A 559 -20.13 -1.47 0.30
CA LEU A 559 -20.18 -2.93 0.23
C LEU A 559 -20.44 -3.42 -1.21
N ALA A 560 -21.24 -2.68 -2.00
CA ALA A 560 -21.40 -2.97 -3.42
C ALA A 560 -20.07 -2.82 -4.19
N ALA A 561 -19.23 -1.84 -3.87
CA ALA A 561 -17.89 -1.73 -4.44
C ALA A 561 -16.97 -2.89 -4.01
N CYS A 562 -17.10 -3.37 -2.77
CA CYS A 562 -16.41 -4.57 -2.28
C CYS A 562 -16.82 -5.83 -3.08
N VAL A 563 -18.11 -5.96 -3.41
CA VAL A 563 -18.61 -7.04 -4.28
C VAL A 563 -18.01 -6.95 -5.68
N ALA A 564 -17.84 -5.75 -6.23
CA ALA A 564 -17.17 -5.58 -7.53
C ALA A 564 -15.71 -6.09 -7.51
N ALA A 565 -15.00 -5.93 -6.39
CA ALA A 565 -13.62 -6.40 -6.24
C ALA A 565 -13.51 -7.94 -6.29
N ALA A 566 -14.58 -8.64 -5.94
CA ALA A 566 -14.67 -10.11 -5.97
C ALA A 566 -14.83 -10.71 -7.38
N SER A 567 -15.11 -9.87 -8.38
CA SER A 567 -15.28 -10.30 -9.77
C SER A 567 -13.92 -10.32 -10.47
N GLU A 568 -13.31 -11.51 -10.51
CA GLU A 568 -12.00 -11.72 -11.11
C GLU A 568 -12.08 -11.63 -12.63
N THR A 569 -11.33 -10.68 -13.20
CA THR A 569 -11.26 -10.54 -14.65
C THR A 569 -10.22 -11.47 -15.25
N ARG A 570 -10.49 -11.98 -16.45
CA ARG A 570 -9.58 -12.84 -17.21
C ARG A 570 -8.22 -12.17 -17.44
N GLN A 571 -7.14 -12.90 -17.13
CA GLN A 571 -5.77 -12.51 -17.40
C GLN A 571 -5.14 -13.59 -18.27
N VAL A 572 -4.94 -13.28 -19.56
CA VAL A 572 -4.47 -14.26 -20.57
C VAL A 572 -2.93 -14.29 -20.69
N ARG A 573 -2.25 -13.24 -20.20
CA ARG A 573 -0.81 -13.06 -20.41
C ARG A 573 -0.05 -13.47 -19.15
N GLU A 574 0.88 -14.42 -19.31
CA GLU A 574 1.84 -14.81 -18.27
C GLU A 574 2.83 -13.69 -17.93
N SER A 575 3.38 -13.01 -18.94
CA SER A 575 4.30 -11.89 -18.74
C SER A 575 3.60 -10.53 -18.86
N HIS A 576 3.73 -9.71 -17.82
CA HIS A 576 3.22 -8.34 -17.83
C HIS A 576 4.06 -7.46 -18.77
N ARG A 577 3.36 -6.61 -19.54
CA ARG A 577 3.97 -5.67 -20.48
C ARG A 577 4.08 -4.28 -19.88
N VAL A 578 5.22 -3.64 -20.10
CA VAL A 578 5.54 -2.28 -19.65
C VAL A 578 5.51 -1.36 -20.87
N SER A 579 4.64 -0.36 -20.87
CA SER A 579 4.57 0.63 -21.94
C SER A 579 5.75 1.60 -21.87
N MET A 580 6.56 1.62 -22.92
CA MET A 580 7.64 2.60 -23.10
C MET A 580 7.97 2.72 -24.58
N ARG A 581 8.34 3.93 -25.00
CA ARG A 581 8.87 4.21 -26.33
C ARG A 581 10.38 4.25 -26.29
N ILE A 582 11.00 3.31 -27.01
CA ILE A 582 12.43 3.22 -27.23
C ILE A 582 12.64 3.21 -28.73
N LYS A 583 13.68 3.91 -29.21
CA LYS A 583 14.10 3.83 -30.60
C LYS A 583 14.57 2.41 -30.89
N SER A 584 14.06 1.83 -31.97
CA SER A 584 14.38 0.48 -32.38
C SER A 584 14.56 0.38 -33.89
N MET A 585 15.24 -0.67 -34.33
CA MET A 585 15.39 -0.97 -35.74
C MET A 585 15.06 -2.44 -35.97
N LEU A 586 14.30 -2.74 -37.01
CA LEU A 586 14.06 -4.11 -37.46
C LEU A 586 14.96 -4.39 -38.65
N LYS A 587 15.71 -5.48 -38.59
CA LYS A 587 16.44 -6.02 -39.73
C LYS A 587 15.70 -7.26 -40.23
N LEU A 588 15.06 -7.10 -41.40
CA LEU A 588 14.29 -8.14 -42.06
C LEU A 588 15.18 -9.24 -42.63
N ALA A 589 14.60 -10.41 -42.90
CA ALA A 589 15.31 -11.50 -43.56
C ALA A 589 15.79 -11.13 -44.97
N SER A 590 15.11 -10.19 -45.63
CA SER A 590 15.49 -9.63 -46.94
C SER A 590 16.73 -8.73 -46.88
N GLY A 591 17.25 -8.44 -45.68
CA GLY A 591 18.36 -7.50 -45.45
C GLY A 591 17.94 -6.04 -45.29
N GLY A 592 16.66 -5.72 -45.54
CA GLY A 592 16.11 -4.38 -45.33
C GLY A 592 16.07 -3.99 -43.84
N THR A 593 16.35 -2.73 -43.54
CA THR A 593 16.27 -2.18 -42.18
C THR A 593 15.15 -1.15 -42.07
N ILE A 594 14.33 -1.27 -41.04
CA ILE A 594 13.21 -0.37 -40.76
C ILE A 594 13.43 0.30 -39.42
N ALA A 595 13.54 1.63 -39.41
CA ALA A 595 13.53 2.41 -38.17
C ALA A 595 12.11 2.44 -37.58
N CYS A 596 11.99 2.19 -36.28
CA CYS A 596 10.71 2.04 -35.60
C CYS A 596 10.82 2.44 -34.12
N GLU A 597 9.70 2.36 -33.39
CA GLU A 597 9.70 2.57 -31.94
C GLU A 597 8.96 1.45 -31.22
N THR A 598 9.43 1.09 -30.02
CA THR A 598 8.64 0.23 -29.13
C THR A 598 7.38 0.95 -28.66
N VAL A 599 6.31 0.20 -28.44
CA VAL A 599 5.10 0.65 -27.75
C VAL A 599 5.10 0.12 -26.32
N ASP A 600 5.50 -1.15 -26.17
CA ASP A 600 5.64 -1.85 -24.91
C ASP A 600 6.66 -2.99 -25.04
N PHE A 601 7.08 -3.53 -23.90
CA PHE A 601 7.94 -4.70 -23.82
C PHE A 601 7.51 -5.62 -22.67
N SER A 602 7.73 -6.92 -22.81
CA SER A 602 7.72 -7.89 -21.71
C SER A 602 8.96 -8.77 -21.79
N GLN A 603 9.13 -9.69 -20.83
CA GLN A 603 10.22 -10.66 -20.85
C GLN A 603 10.26 -11.47 -22.16
N GLY A 604 9.09 -11.84 -22.70
CA GLY A 604 9.01 -12.70 -23.90
C GLY A 604 8.94 -11.97 -25.24
N GLY A 605 8.90 -10.64 -25.27
CA GLY A 605 8.78 -9.93 -26.55
C GLY A 605 8.50 -8.44 -26.49
N LEU A 606 8.32 -7.84 -27.67
CA LEU A 606 8.12 -6.40 -27.88
C LEU A 606 6.80 -6.12 -28.59
N GLY A 607 6.18 -4.99 -28.30
CA GLY A 607 5.25 -4.32 -29.20
C GLY A 607 5.99 -3.24 -29.96
N ILE A 608 5.93 -3.25 -31.29
CA ILE A 608 6.61 -2.29 -32.16
C ILE A 608 5.57 -1.51 -32.96
N ARG A 609 5.82 -0.21 -33.14
CA ARG A 609 5.11 0.66 -34.06
C ARG A 609 5.95 0.91 -35.31
N LEU A 610 5.44 0.48 -36.44
CA LEU A 610 6.05 0.67 -37.75
C LEU A 610 5.77 2.08 -38.30
N PRO A 611 6.66 2.61 -39.18
CA PRO A 611 6.38 3.75 -40.03
C PRO A 611 5.20 3.54 -40.97
N ASP A 612 4.76 4.63 -41.59
CA ASP A 612 3.74 4.67 -42.61
C ASP A 612 4.18 3.82 -43.82
N ASP A 613 3.25 3.07 -44.43
CA ASP A 613 3.46 2.29 -45.66
C ASP A 613 4.46 1.12 -45.59
N VAL A 614 4.79 0.66 -44.37
CA VAL A 614 5.61 -0.54 -44.14
C VAL A 614 4.75 -1.66 -43.56
N ASP A 615 4.74 -2.82 -44.21
CA ASP A 615 4.12 -4.04 -43.69
C ASP A 615 5.18 -5.13 -43.51
N VAL A 616 5.02 -5.93 -42.45
CA VAL A 616 5.93 -7.02 -42.10
C VAL A 616 5.10 -8.29 -41.96
N SER A 617 5.55 -9.37 -42.60
CA SER A 617 4.76 -10.59 -42.68
C SER A 617 4.61 -11.28 -41.33
N LEU A 618 3.42 -11.81 -41.06
CA LEU A 618 3.20 -12.63 -39.88
C LEU A 618 4.11 -13.87 -39.93
N HIS A 619 4.71 -14.24 -38.80
CA HIS A 619 5.67 -15.33 -38.63
C HIS A 619 7.06 -15.11 -39.25
N GLU A 620 7.34 -13.94 -39.82
CA GLU A 620 8.69 -13.60 -40.29
C GLU A 620 9.68 -13.58 -39.13
N ARG A 621 10.87 -14.17 -39.33
CA ARG A 621 12.00 -14.09 -38.41
C ARG A 621 12.84 -12.87 -38.76
N LEU A 622 13.18 -12.07 -37.77
CA LEU A 622 13.92 -10.82 -37.94
C LEU A 622 14.84 -10.58 -36.73
N MET A 623 15.76 -9.62 -36.87
CA MET A 623 16.51 -9.10 -35.73
C MET A 623 15.92 -7.76 -35.33
N VAL A 624 15.72 -7.55 -34.02
CA VAL A 624 15.33 -6.25 -33.47
C VAL A 624 16.50 -5.66 -32.68
N SER A 625 16.92 -4.47 -33.08
CA SER A 625 17.89 -3.66 -32.36
C SER A 625 17.16 -2.65 -31.48
N ILE A 626 17.51 -2.59 -30.20
CA ILE A 626 17.02 -1.60 -29.24
C ILE A 626 18.17 -0.66 -28.89
N TYR A 627 17.91 0.65 -28.96
CA TYR A 627 18.95 1.66 -28.75
C TYR A 627 18.73 2.44 -27.45
N ARG A 628 19.82 2.67 -26.71
CA ARG A 628 19.86 3.63 -25.61
C ARG A 628 21.17 4.40 -25.66
N ASN A 629 21.09 5.69 -26.00
CA ASN A 629 22.26 6.52 -26.27
C ASN A 629 23.14 5.85 -27.33
N ASP A 630 24.40 5.57 -27.01
CA ASP A 630 25.37 4.93 -27.91
C ASP A 630 25.42 3.41 -27.78
N GLU A 631 24.55 2.81 -26.96
CA GLU A 631 24.48 1.36 -26.77
C GLU A 631 23.36 0.74 -27.63
N GLU A 632 23.66 -0.39 -28.26
CA GLU A 632 22.73 -1.20 -29.05
C GLU A 632 22.62 -2.61 -28.45
N ALA A 633 21.41 -3.16 -28.37
CA ALA A 633 21.18 -4.58 -28.10
C ALA A 633 20.39 -5.21 -29.25
N THR A 634 20.95 -6.25 -29.86
CA THR A 634 20.39 -6.90 -31.06
C THR A 634 19.88 -8.29 -30.74
N LEU A 635 18.57 -8.47 -30.90
CA LEU A 635 17.84 -9.64 -30.40
C LEU A 635 17.12 -10.37 -31.54
N PRO A 636 17.24 -11.69 -31.66
CA PRO A 636 16.44 -12.48 -32.58
C PRO A 636 14.97 -12.52 -32.15
N ALA A 637 14.06 -12.28 -33.09
CA ALA A 637 12.63 -12.28 -32.83
C ALA A 637 11.81 -12.80 -34.02
N LYS A 638 10.55 -13.15 -33.74
CA LYS A 638 9.55 -13.58 -34.71
C LYS A 638 8.29 -12.73 -34.59
N VAL A 639 7.70 -12.36 -35.72
CA VAL A 639 6.41 -11.63 -35.74
C VAL A 639 5.27 -12.60 -35.38
N VAL A 640 4.55 -12.31 -34.30
CA VAL A 640 3.42 -13.14 -33.81
C VAL A 640 2.08 -12.42 -33.88
N PHE A 641 2.10 -11.12 -34.13
CA PHE A 641 0.92 -10.29 -34.27
C PHE A 641 1.21 -9.17 -35.26
N SER A 642 0.28 -8.88 -36.17
CA SER A 642 0.32 -7.70 -37.02
C SER A 642 -1.10 -7.14 -37.14
N ARG A 643 -1.28 -5.86 -36.79
CA ARG A 643 -2.55 -5.14 -36.97
C ARG A 643 -2.29 -3.67 -37.25
N GLY A 644 -2.45 -3.29 -38.52
CA GLY A 644 -2.11 -1.95 -39.00
C GLY A 644 -0.63 -1.67 -38.70
N ARG A 645 -0.33 -0.54 -38.06
CA ARG A 645 1.06 -0.14 -37.73
C ARG A 645 1.65 -0.84 -36.52
N ASN A 646 0.88 -1.62 -35.77
CA ASN A 646 1.38 -2.26 -34.55
C ASN A 646 1.66 -3.73 -34.82
N ILE A 647 2.90 -4.14 -34.63
CA ILE A 647 3.31 -5.54 -34.67
C ILE A 647 3.75 -6.01 -33.30
N GLY A 648 3.54 -7.30 -33.03
CA GLY A 648 4.03 -7.98 -31.84
C GLY A 648 5.17 -8.91 -32.22
N LEU A 649 6.31 -8.74 -31.56
CA LEU A 649 7.47 -9.59 -31.68
C LEU A 649 7.56 -10.52 -30.47
N GLN A 650 7.94 -11.78 -30.71
CA GLN A 650 8.31 -12.76 -29.69
C GLN A 650 9.80 -13.09 -29.85
N PHE A 651 10.56 -13.08 -28.76
CA PHE A 651 11.97 -13.45 -28.81
C PHE A 651 12.15 -14.95 -29.10
N VAL A 652 13.26 -15.30 -29.74
CA VAL A 652 13.57 -16.68 -30.13
C VAL A 652 14.97 -17.02 -29.64
N ASP A 653 15.09 -18.01 -28.75
CA ASP A 653 16.36 -18.61 -28.31
C ASP A 653 17.43 -17.58 -27.89
N LEU A 654 17.09 -16.69 -26.95
CA LEU A 654 18.04 -15.69 -26.45
C LEU A 654 19.16 -16.34 -25.64
N THR A 655 20.40 -15.92 -25.91
CA THR A 655 21.55 -16.24 -25.05
C THR A 655 21.47 -15.50 -23.71
N PRO A 656 22.08 -16.00 -22.61
CA PRO A 656 22.12 -15.27 -21.33
C PRO A 656 22.66 -13.84 -21.45
N GLN A 657 23.67 -13.63 -22.30
CA GLN A 657 24.21 -12.30 -22.57
C GLN A 657 23.18 -11.38 -23.22
N GLN A 658 22.45 -11.86 -24.23
CA GLN A 658 21.38 -11.09 -24.87
C GLN A 658 20.24 -10.77 -23.90
N GLU A 659 19.94 -11.64 -22.95
CA GLU A 659 18.93 -11.35 -21.92
C GLU A 659 19.39 -10.28 -20.92
N VAL A 660 20.67 -10.29 -20.52
CA VAL A 660 21.26 -9.22 -19.72
C VAL A 660 21.24 -7.89 -20.49
N GLU A 661 21.61 -7.90 -21.76
CA GLU A 661 21.56 -6.71 -22.62
C GLU A 661 20.13 -6.19 -22.79
N PHE A 662 19.16 -7.10 -23.02
CA PHE A 662 17.74 -6.76 -23.09
C PHE A 662 17.25 -6.14 -21.78
N ALA A 663 17.55 -6.76 -20.63
CA ALA A 663 17.21 -6.23 -19.32
C ALA A 663 17.82 -4.83 -19.12
N ARG A 664 19.11 -4.66 -19.47
CA ARG A 664 19.84 -3.39 -19.41
C ARG A 664 19.19 -2.30 -20.25
N MET A 665 18.67 -2.61 -21.44
CA MET A 665 18.00 -1.65 -22.32
C MET A 665 16.55 -1.34 -21.92
N THR A 666 15.92 -2.19 -21.13
CA THR A 666 14.49 -2.11 -20.83
C THR A 666 14.20 -2.00 -19.32
N PHE A 667 14.08 -3.13 -18.63
CA PHE A 667 13.66 -3.26 -17.24
C PHE A 667 14.64 -2.63 -16.23
N ALA A 668 15.94 -2.67 -16.51
CA ALA A 668 16.98 -2.16 -15.63
C ALA A 668 17.31 -0.68 -15.87
N ARG A 669 16.57 0.04 -16.73
CA ARG A 669 16.84 1.48 -16.93
C ARG A 669 16.64 2.26 -15.63
N ALA A 670 17.44 3.29 -15.40
CA ALA A 670 17.35 4.11 -14.18
C ALA A 670 16.05 4.93 -14.08
N ASP A 671 15.45 5.30 -15.23
CA ASP A 671 14.32 6.21 -15.32
C ASP A 671 12.95 5.51 -15.36
N ILE A 672 12.89 4.24 -15.77
CA ILE A 672 11.66 3.51 -16.13
C ILE A 672 10.55 3.62 -15.07
N TRP A 673 10.86 3.34 -13.81
CA TRP A 673 9.86 3.32 -12.72
C TRP A 673 9.52 4.71 -12.17
N THR A 674 10.39 5.70 -12.42
CA THR A 674 10.13 7.10 -12.04
C THR A 674 9.16 7.80 -13.00
N THR A 675 8.88 7.18 -14.16
CA THR A 675 8.00 7.77 -15.16
C THR A 675 6.56 7.95 -14.66
N PHE A 676 6.05 7.02 -13.85
CA PHE A 676 4.67 7.03 -13.33
C PHE A 676 4.56 7.26 -11.81
N TRP A 677 5.60 6.98 -11.04
CA TRP A 677 5.58 7.12 -9.57
C TRP A 677 5.23 8.53 -9.10
N GLY A 678 4.17 8.68 -8.31
CA GLY A 678 3.73 9.96 -7.77
C GLY A 678 3.24 10.98 -8.81
N LYS A 679 3.07 10.57 -10.09
CA LYS A 679 2.61 11.43 -11.19
C LYS A 679 1.13 11.25 -11.54
N LEU A 680 0.41 10.39 -10.81
CA LEU A 680 -1.03 10.23 -10.95
C LEU A 680 -1.77 11.53 -10.60
N LYS A 681 -3.00 11.66 -11.11
CA LYS A 681 -3.83 12.84 -10.83
C LYS A 681 -4.07 12.95 -9.33
N ARG A 682 -3.83 14.14 -8.78
CA ARG A 682 -4.08 14.43 -7.37
C ARG A 682 -5.57 14.28 -7.04
N ASP A 683 -5.83 13.72 -5.87
CA ASP A 683 -7.17 13.49 -5.33
C ASP A 683 -8.05 14.74 -5.35
N LYS A 684 -9.31 14.53 -5.73
CA LYS A 684 -10.40 15.48 -5.61
C LYS A 684 -11.56 14.74 -4.95
N PRO A 685 -11.89 15.00 -3.67
CA PRO A 685 -12.82 14.16 -2.92
C PRO A 685 -14.15 13.87 -3.63
N LEU A 686 -14.77 14.87 -4.26
CA LEU A 686 -16.01 14.70 -5.02
C LEU A 686 -15.84 13.83 -6.27
N SER A 687 -14.71 13.94 -6.97
CA SER A 687 -14.40 13.09 -8.13
C SER A 687 -14.17 11.64 -7.68
N SER A 688 -13.52 11.45 -6.54
CA SER A 688 -13.24 10.14 -5.97
C SER A 688 -14.53 9.47 -5.49
N LEU A 689 -15.43 10.22 -4.85
CA LEU A 689 -16.78 9.77 -4.51
C LEU A 689 -17.59 9.38 -5.75
N ALA A 690 -17.59 10.20 -6.80
CA ALA A 690 -18.27 9.87 -8.06
C ALA A 690 -17.68 8.61 -8.72
N SER A 691 -16.37 8.39 -8.60
CA SER A 691 -15.73 7.16 -9.07
C SER A 691 -16.16 5.95 -8.26
N LEU A 692 -16.21 6.07 -6.93
CA LEU A 692 -16.71 5.03 -6.04
C LEU A 692 -18.15 4.64 -6.41
N LEU A 693 -19.04 5.62 -6.56
CA LEU A 693 -20.44 5.38 -6.94
C LEU A 693 -20.56 4.58 -8.25
N ARG A 694 -19.75 4.92 -9.28
CA ARG A 694 -19.74 4.17 -10.54
C ARG A 694 -19.31 2.71 -10.33
N VAL A 695 -18.31 2.47 -9.50
CA VAL A 695 -17.86 1.11 -9.15
C VAL A 695 -18.90 0.36 -8.33
N SER A 696 -19.55 1.02 -7.36
CA SER A 696 -20.65 0.46 -6.59
C SER A 696 -21.80 0.00 -7.49
N MET A 697 -22.23 0.84 -8.44
CA MET A 697 -23.27 0.48 -9.40
C MET A 697 -22.87 -0.72 -10.26
N ARG A 698 -21.60 -0.76 -10.71
CA ARG A 698 -21.07 -1.93 -11.42
C ARG A 698 -21.09 -3.19 -10.54
N GLY A 699 -20.77 -3.07 -9.26
CA GLY A 699 -20.84 -4.18 -8.30
C GLY A 699 -22.24 -4.77 -8.16
N ILE A 700 -23.27 -3.92 -8.09
CA ILE A 700 -24.68 -4.36 -8.07
C ILE A 700 -25.03 -5.11 -9.36
N VAL A 701 -24.65 -4.57 -10.52
CA VAL A 701 -24.90 -5.22 -11.82
C VAL A 701 -24.19 -6.56 -11.93
N LEU A 702 -22.91 -6.64 -11.53
CA LEU A 702 -22.13 -7.88 -11.53
C LEU A 702 -22.75 -8.93 -10.60
N LEU A 703 -23.20 -8.52 -9.42
CA LEU A 703 -23.90 -9.42 -8.49
C LEU A 703 -25.15 -10.01 -9.13
N PHE A 704 -25.96 -9.19 -9.79
CA PHE A 704 -27.18 -9.65 -10.47
C PHE A 704 -26.86 -10.63 -11.60
N ILE A 705 -25.87 -10.31 -12.45
CA ILE A 705 -25.44 -11.16 -13.57
C ILE A 705 -24.96 -12.53 -13.04
N HIS A 706 -24.07 -12.53 -12.05
CA HIS A 706 -23.51 -13.76 -11.51
C HIS A 706 -24.55 -14.58 -10.72
N SER A 707 -25.46 -13.93 -9.99
CA SER A 707 -26.56 -14.62 -9.29
C SER A 707 -27.53 -15.27 -10.28
N LYS A 708 -27.87 -14.58 -11.38
CA LYS A 708 -28.70 -15.15 -12.46
C LYS A 708 -28.03 -16.37 -13.08
N ASN A 709 -26.74 -16.27 -13.41
CA ASN A 709 -26.00 -17.39 -14.00
C ASN A 709 -25.95 -18.60 -13.05
N MET A 710 -25.68 -18.36 -11.76
CA MET A 710 -25.69 -19.41 -10.75
C MET A 710 -27.06 -20.10 -10.64
N LEU A 711 -28.16 -19.32 -10.66
CA LEU A 711 -29.52 -19.87 -10.63
C LEU A 711 -29.81 -20.71 -11.88
N VAL A 712 -29.41 -20.24 -13.07
CA VAL A 712 -29.55 -20.98 -14.33
C VAL A 712 -28.77 -22.29 -14.29
N ASP A 713 -27.54 -22.29 -13.76
CA ASP A 713 -26.73 -23.50 -13.65
C ASP A 713 -27.32 -24.51 -12.66
N LEU A 714 -27.83 -24.04 -11.52
CA LEU A 714 -28.57 -24.85 -10.55
C LEU A 714 -29.82 -25.49 -11.16
N VAL A 715 -30.61 -24.71 -11.91
CA VAL A 715 -31.82 -25.20 -12.59
C VAL A 715 -31.49 -26.21 -13.68
N LYS A 716 -30.34 -26.07 -14.35
CA LYS A 716 -29.87 -27.01 -15.39
C LYS A 716 -29.19 -28.27 -14.83
N GLY A 717 -29.10 -28.43 -13.52
CA GLY A 717 -28.41 -29.57 -12.89
C GLY A 717 -26.89 -29.58 -13.08
N ASN A 718 -26.32 -28.48 -13.58
CA ASN A 718 -24.88 -28.34 -13.69
C ASN A 718 -24.29 -28.12 -12.30
N ARG A 719 -23.18 -28.80 -11.98
CA ARG A 719 -22.41 -28.44 -10.78
C ARG A 719 -21.95 -27.00 -10.94
N VAL A 720 -22.42 -26.12 -10.04
CA VAL A 720 -21.87 -24.78 -9.90
C VAL A 720 -20.39 -24.96 -9.57
N GLU A 721 -19.50 -24.62 -10.51
CA GLU A 721 -18.04 -24.56 -10.29
C GLU A 721 -17.76 -23.44 -9.28
N THR A 722 -18.04 -23.71 -8.01
CA THR A 722 -17.39 -23.00 -6.92
C THR A 722 -15.97 -23.52 -6.89
N LYS A 723 -15.04 -22.79 -7.52
CA LYS A 723 -13.62 -22.98 -7.25
C LYS A 723 -13.50 -22.88 -5.73
N ARG A 724 -13.22 -24.01 -5.06
CA ARG A 724 -12.93 -24.01 -3.63
C ARG A 724 -11.60 -23.29 -3.47
N THR A 725 -11.65 -21.97 -3.45
CA THR A 725 -10.52 -21.14 -3.03
C THR A 725 -10.39 -21.39 -1.54
N LYS A 726 -9.59 -22.38 -1.15
CA LYS A 726 -9.19 -22.52 0.25
C LYS A 726 -8.41 -21.26 0.59
N LEU A 727 -9.05 -20.28 1.21
CA LEU A 727 -8.33 -19.41 2.12
C LEU A 727 -7.75 -20.35 3.16
N GLU A 728 -6.43 -20.36 3.26
CA GLU A 728 -5.72 -21.13 4.27
C GLU A 728 -5.82 -20.45 5.64
N THR A 729 -7.01 -19.93 5.97
CA THR A 729 -7.40 -19.61 7.32
C THR A 729 -7.68 -20.96 7.98
N GLY A 730 -6.66 -21.47 8.67
CA GLY A 730 -6.78 -22.71 9.44
C GLY A 730 -8.04 -22.68 10.31
N ASP A 731 -8.78 -23.78 10.27
CA ASP A 731 -9.71 -24.13 11.35
C ASP A 731 -8.98 -24.02 12.70
#